data_AF-A0A0N5CKP9-F1
#
_entry.id   AF-A0A0N5CKP9-F1
#
_cell.length_a   1.000
_cell.length_b   1.000
_cell.length_c   1.000
_cell.angle_alpha   90.00
_cell.angle_beta   90.00
_cell.angle_gamma   90.00
#
_symmetry.space_group_name_H-M   'P 1'
#
loop_
_entity.id
_entity.type
_entity.pdbx_description
1 polymer ?
#
loop_
_entity_poly.entity_id
_entity_poly.type
_entity_poly.pdbx_seq_one_letter_code
_entity_poly.pdbx_strand_id
1 'polypeptide(L)'
;MEAIKLKTSVNPNVKIVQKPHEVWERKQILLLAFLCRIVLVFYARIHDYLFEVPFTDTDYKVYSDAANYVYYGQSPYQRATYRYTPFLAWLLLPVVKWPDFGKILFCTVDIAVGFFYFELPYSQQVIDKRIDESKLKKSVVIFWLVNPFTAIISSRGNADVLVCSTVLWTLYLLIRNKWCLAALVYGWLAVHLKLYPIIYLPSIFLALSDVSSSATWMEYCKRIILNMKGYVFVLILVLSLMSSVAFCYKLYGMSYLNEALLYHLYRTDTRHNFSPYFYVLYLTANDTQLLRFIGFCAFIPQASLILWLAFRFHEDLPFCWLLTTLVFVSFNKVCTSQYFIWYICLLPIAQRSVKISTKNVIFLILLWLMAQSLWLIAAYLFEFHGVDTFFYMWFTSLLFLAVNTLIIIYLIQQHIYFQKLEYDMTKNYNFLRLYLTFLLLLLSMLFLIGLGLGNVDDITMRGKAVVDKCSSVYLETYTSVMSFGLRIESLETFFDKKIKEADRIMIETNFDQILEEARVADVCILVVGDPFGATTHINLVLSARKAKIPVEIIHNASIINAVGCCGLQLYRFGEIISVVFWEENWKPDSYYHKIKENKKRGLHTLCLLDIKTKEQSIENLMKGRNEFLKPRYMTCAQAVSQLLEIAEEQKQAGFEPILTKTTLCVGLARIGWDNQKIVFCSMQEMRHIDMGPPLHSLIIPGDLHPLELEFLESFLTVLIADYKPFCIIISQFKNSVKPVFARVT
;
A
#
# COMPACT_ATOMS: atom_id res chain seq x y z
N MET A 1 -4.73 66.42 -15.97
CA MET A 1 -3.55 65.74 -16.53
C MET A 1 -3.98 64.34 -16.95
N GLU A 2 -4.05 64.17 -18.28
CA GLU A 2 -4.11 62.95 -19.10
C GLU A 2 -4.95 61.72 -18.65
N ALA A 3 -6.17 61.63 -19.17
CA ALA A 3 -6.89 60.38 -19.35
C ALA A 3 -6.73 59.93 -20.82
N ILE A 4 -5.82 58.99 -21.08
CA ILE A 4 -5.61 58.38 -22.38
C ILE A 4 -6.70 57.34 -22.64
N LYS A 5 -7.54 57.62 -23.64
CA LYS A 5 -8.48 56.69 -24.28
C LYS A 5 -7.70 55.60 -25.03
N LEU A 6 -7.86 54.34 -24.62
CA LEU A 6 -7.52 53.18 -25.46
C LEU A 6 -8.80 52.57 -26.02
N LYS A 7 -9.04 52.87 -27.31
CA LYS A 7 -10.03 52.21 -28.18
C LYS A 7 -9.59 50.77 -28.41
N THR A 8 -10.39 49.80 -27.98
CA THR A 8 -10.30 48.42 -28.49
C THR A 8 -11.22 48.28 -29.70
N SER A 9 -10.60 48.20 -30.87
CA SER A 9 -11.26 47.89 -32.15
C SER A 9 -11.69 46.41 -32.16
N VAL A 10 -12.99 46.16 -31.97
CA VAL A 10 -13.57 44.84 -32.22
C VAL A 10 -13.81 44.71 -33.73
N ASN A 11 -13.10 43.79 -34.36
CA ASN A 11 -13.22 43.43 -35.77
C ASN A 11 -14.57 42.70 -35.98
N PRO A 12 -15.50 43.19 -36.83
CA PRO A 12 -16.87 42.65 -36.91
C PRO A 12 -17.04 41.41 -37.80
N ASN A 13 -15.97 40.73 -38.23
CA ASN A 13 -16.04 39.65 -39.21
C ASN A 13 -15.45 38.32 -38.71
N VAL A 14 -15.97 37.79 -37.60
CA VAL A 14 -15.87 36.35 -37.31
C VAL A 14 -17.24 35.73 -37.58
N LYS A 15 -17.40 35.16 -38.78
CA LYS A 15 -18.52 34.25 -39.09
C LYS A 15 -18.49 33.13 -38.05
N ILE A 16 -19.46 33.14 -37.14
CA ILE A 16 -19.76 32.03 -36.25
C ILE A 16 -20.17 30.86 -37.16
N VAL A 17 -19.24 29.94 -37.40
CA VAL A 17 -19.53 28.65 -38.02
C VAL A 17 -20.42 27.89 -37.05
N GLN A 18 -21.74 27.96 -37.24
CA GLN A 18 -22.69 27.06 -36.60
C GLN A 18 -22.41 25.65 -37.14
N LYS A 19 -21.67 24.83 -36.38
CA LYS A 19 -21.72 23.39 -36.58
C LYS A 19 -23.12 22.89 -36.18
N PRO A 20 -23.85 22.17 -37.04
CA PRO A 20 -25.07 21.51 -36.64
C PRO A 20 -24.65 20.23 -35.89
N HIS A 21 -24.57 20.30 -34.56
CA HIS A 21 -24.58 19.07 -33.78
C HIS A 21 -26.05 18.70 -33.59
N GLU A 22 -26.47 17.58 -34.17
CA GLU A 22 -27.68 16.86 -33.79
C GLU A 22 -27.57 16.48 -32.30
N VAL A 23 -27.93 17.42 -31.42
CA VAL A 23 -28.03 17.17 -29.99
C VAL A 23 -29.41 16.60 -29.76
N TRP A 24 -29.48 15.30 -29.46
CA TRP A 24 -30.72 14.61 -29.12
C TRP A 24 -31.47 15.37 -28.02
N GLU A 25 -32.76 15.59 -28.22
CA GLU A 25 -33.60 16.26 -27.23
C GLU A 25 -33.78 15.38 -25.98
N ARG A 26 -33.99 16.01 -24.81
CA ARG A 26 -34.19 15.28 -23.53
C ARG A 26 -35.27 14.21 -23.64
N LYS A 27 -36.37 14.50 -24.35
CA LYS A 27 -37.48 13.57 -24.59
C LYS A 27 -37.05 12.36 -25.42
N GLN A 28 -36.24 12.55 -26.45
CA GLN A 28 -35.73 11.46 -27.30
C GLN A 28 -34.82 10.53 -26.49
N ILE A 29 -33.94 11.10 -25.65
CA ILE A 29 -33.05 10.32 -24.78
C ILE A 29 -33.85 9.48 -23.78
N LEU A 30 -34.84 10.08 -23.10
CA LEU A 30 -35.68 9.37 -22.13
C LEU A 30 -36.53 8.27 -22.81
N LEU A 31 -37.08 8.56 -23.99
CA LEU A 31 -37.87 7.60 -24.76
C LEU A 31 -37.01 6.41 -25.20
N LEU A 32 -35.83 6.65 -25.75
CA LEU A 32 -34.91 5.58 -26.14
C LEU A 32 -34.52 4.73 -24.92
N ALA A 33 -34.16 5.38 -23.82
CA ALA A 33 -33.80 4.68 -22.58
C ALA A 33 -34.95 3.82 -22.02
N PHE A 34 -36.20 4.29 -22.16
CA PHE A 34 -37.40 3.53 -21.81
C PHE A 34 -37.59 2.32 -22.73
N LEU A 35 -37.52 2.52 -24.05
CA LEU A 35 -37.67 1.44 -25.03
C LEU A 35 -36.62 0.34 -24.82
N CYS A 36 -35.35 0.70 -24.57
CA CYS A 36 -34.30 -0.27 -24.26
C CYS A 36 -34.63 -1.12 -23.01
N ARG A 37 -35.20 -0.51 -21.97
CA ARG A 37 -35.63 -1.24 -20.76
C ARG A 37 -36.81 -2.16 -21.02
N ILE A 38 -37.78 -1.74 -21.83
CA ILE A 38 -38.90 -2.59 -22.22
C ILE A 38 -38.41 -3.80 -23.02
N VAL A 39 -37.44 -3.63 -23.92
CA VAL A 39 -36.77 -4.75 -24.61
C VAL A 39 -36.14 -5.72 -23.60
N LEU A 40 -35.46 -5.21 -22.56
CA LEU A 40 -34.89 -6.05 -21.51
C LEU A 40 -35.96 -6.79 -20.69
N VAL A 41 -37.12 -6.18 -20.44
CA VAL A 41 -38.25 -6.84 -19.75
C VAL A 41 -38.77 -8.02 -20.56
N PHE A 42 -38.88 -7.89 -21.88
CA PHE A 42 -39.26 -9.02 -22.75
C PHE A 42 -38.15 -10.06 -22.87
N TYR A 43 -36.90 -9.62 -22.98
CA TYR A 43 -35.73 -10.50 -22.97
C TYR A 43 -35.66 -11.34 -21.69
N ALA A 44 -36.06 -10.80 -20.54
CA ALA A 44 -36.10 -11.53 -19.27
C ALA A 44 -36.89 -12.84 -19.39
N ARG A 45 -38.02 -12.85 -20.10
CA ARG A 45 -38.82 -14.08 -20.30
C ARG A 45 -38.09 -15.13 -21.12
N ILE A 46 -37.37 -14.70 -22.16
CA ILE A 46 -36.59 -15.58 -23.01
C ILE A 46 -35.40 -16.13 -22.21
N HIS A 47 -34.71 -15.28 -21.45
CA HIS A 47 -33.58 -15.68 -20.62
C HIS A 47 -33.98 -16.68 -19.54
N ASP A 48 -35.04 -16.39 -18.79
CA ASP A 48 -35.56 -17.27 -17.73
C ASP A 48 -36.01 -18.64 -18.25
N TYR A 49 -36.34 -18.75 -19.54
CA TYR A 49 -36.68 -20.01 -20.18
C TYR A 49 -35.46 -20.80 -20.66
N LEU A 50 -34.41 -20.12 -21.12
CA LEU A 50 -33.24 -20.74 -21.74
C LEU A 50 -32.10 -21.07 -20.77
N PHE A 51 -31.93 -20.29 -19.70
CA PHE A 51 -30.78 -20.39 -18.80
C PHE A 51 -31.17 -20.88 -17.41
N GLU A 52 -30.27 -21.63 -16.76
CA GLU A 52 -30.49 -22.14 -15.39
C GLU A 52 -30.54 -21.02 -14.34
N VAL A 53 -29.71 -19.97 -14.51
CA VAL A 53 -29.71 -18.80 -13.63
C VAL A 53 -30.72 -17.77 -14.16
N PRO A 54 -31.79 -17.44 -13.42
CA PRO A 54 -32.82 -16.54 -13.91
C PRO A 54 -32.32 -15.10 -14.01
N PHE A 55 -32.79 -14.42 -15.06
CA PHE A 55 -32.74 -12.98 -15.19
C PHE A 55 -33.75 -12.30 -14.25
N THR A 56 -34.95 -12.84 -14.07
CA THR A 56 -35.90 -12.21 -13.12
C THR A 56 -35.35 -12.27 -11.68
N ASP A 57 -35.40 -11.15 -10.96
CA ASP A 57 -35.00 -11.08 -9.55
C ASP A 57 -35.90 -11.98 -8.70
N THR A 58 -35.31 -12.75 -7.79
CA THR A 58 -36.05 -13.60 -6.85
C THR A 58 -37.02 -12.79 -6.01
N ASP A 59 -36.63 -11.57 -5.62
CA ASP A 59 -37.48 -10.68 -4.84
C ASP A 59 -38.74 -10.26 -5.62
N TYR A 60 -38.66 -10.18 -6.96
CA TYR A 60 -39.83 -9.89 -7.80
C TYR A 60 -40.93 -10.95 -7.64
N LYS A 61 -40.55 -12.22 -7.53
CA LYS A 61 -41.49 -13.31 -7.26
C LYS A 61 -42.12 -13.17 -5.87
N VAL A 62 -41.31 -12.83 -4.86
CA VAL A 62 -41.79 -12.57 -3.49
C VAL A 62 -42.80 -11.41 -3.45
N TYR A 63 -42.55 -10.33 -4.20
CA TYR A 63 -43.49 -9.21 -4.31
C TYR A 63 -44.78 -9.61 -5.02
N SER A 64 -44.67 -10.37 -6.10
CA SER A 64 -45.79 -10.83 -6.92
C SER A 64 -46.71 -11.76 -6.12
N ASP A 65 -46.14 -12.70 -5.38
CA ASP A 65 -46.86 -13.59 -4.48
C ASP A 65 -47.57 -12.79 -3.38
N ALA A 66 -46.87 -11.83 -2.75
CA ALA A 66 -47.47 -10.96 -1.73
C ALA A 66 -48.62 -10.10 -2.28
N ALA A 67 -48.49 -9.59 -3.50
CA ALA A 67 -49.58 -8.88 -4.18
C ALA A 67 -50.77 -9.81 -4.46
N ASN A 68 -50.51 -11.08 -4.80
CA ASN A 68 -51.56 -12.09 -4.97
C ASN A 68 -52.32 -12.36 -3.66
N TYR A 69 -51.61 -12.46 -2.52
CA TYR A 69 -52.26 -12.56 -1.21
C TYR A 69 -53.17 -11.36 -0.93
N VAL A 70 -52.68 -10.13 -1.16
CA VAL A 70 -53.49 -8.92 -0.96
C VAL A 70 -54.71 -8.91 -1.89
N TYR A 71 -54.57 -9.35 -3.15
CA TYR A 71 -55.68 -9.41 -4.11
C TYR A 71 -56.84 -10.28 -3.61
N TYR A 72 -56.55 -11.37 -2.89
CA TYR A 72 -57.54 -12.24 -2.24
C TYR A 72 -57.95 -11.78 -0.82
N GLY A 73 -57.61 -10.55 -0.42
CA GLY A 73 -57.94 -10.00 0.89
C GLY A 73 -57.11 -10.57 2.04
N GLN A 74 -56.02 -11.26 1.74
CA GLN A 74 -55.12 -11.85 2.73
C GLN A 74 -53.93 -10.92 3.05
N SER A 75 -53.18 -11.25 4.10
CA SER A 75 -52.01 -10.47 4.51
C SER A 75 -50.83 -10.75 3.57
N PRO A 76 -50.09 -9.73 3.09
CA PRO A 76 -48.89 -9.95 2.28
C PRO A 76 -47.80 -10.71 3.05
N TYR A 77 -47.83 -10.65 4.38
CA TYR A 77 -46.91 -11.37 5.27
C TYR A 77 -47.19 -12.87 5.40
N GLN A 78 -48.25 -13.39 4.77
CA GLN A 78 -48.43 -14.83 4.61
C GLN A 78 -47.42 -15.42 3.63
N ARG A 79 -46.90 -14.60 2.70
CA ARG A 79 -45.76 -14.99 1.89
C ARG A 79 -44.52 -15.05 2.78
N ALA A 80 -44.00 -16.26 2.99
CA ALA A 80 -42.71 -16.45 3.63
C ALA A 80 -41.65 -15.56 2.95
N THR A 81 -40.74 -15.01 3.76
CA THR A 81 -39.66 -14.09 3.33
C THR A 81 -40.11 -12.72 2.77
N TYR A 82 -41.39 -12.36 2.83
CA TYR A 82 -41.81 -10.98 2.52
C TYR A 82 -41.41 -10.03 3.66
N ARG A 83 -40.39 -9.20 3.43
CA ARG A 83 -39.80 -8.26 4.41
C ARG A 83 -40.00 -6.78 4.06
N TYR A 84 -41.00 -6.49 3.23
CA TYR A 84 -41.20 -5.16 2.65
C TYR A 84 -42.46 -4.50 3.21
N THR A 85 -42.61 -3.20 2.97
CA THR A 85 -43.83 -2.47 3.33
C THR A 85 -45.05 -3.02 2.56
N PRO A 86 -46.27 -3.04 3.15
CA PRO A 86 -47.46 -3.49 2.44
C PRO A 86 -47.78 -2.65 1.20
N PHE A 87 -47.34 -1.38 1.18
CA PHE A 87 -47.57 -0.48 0.04
C PHE A 87 -46.95 -1.02 -1.26
N LEU A 88 -45.85 -1.76 -1.18
CA LEU A 88 -45.25 -2.38 -2.36
C LEU A 88 -46.16 -3.46 -2.93
N ALA A 89 -46.70 -4.35 -2.10
CA ALA A 89 -47.66 -5.36 -2.53
C ALA A 89 -48.94 -4.73 -3.12
N TRP A 90 -49.42 -3.64 -2.52
CA TRP A 90 -50.60 -2.92 -3.04
C TRP A 90 -50.36 -2.27 -4.39
N LEU A 91 -49.20 -1.65 -4.56
CA LEU A 91 -48.79 -1.04 -5.82
C LEU A 91 -48.69 -2.09 -6.94
N LEU A 92 -48.40 -3.35 -6.58
CA LEU A 92 -48.22 -4.47 -7.49
C LEU A 92 -49.47 -5.34 -7.68
N LEU A 93 -50.64 -4.95 -7.15
CA LEU A 93 -51.90 -5.70 -7.37
C LEU A 93 -52.18 -6.08 -8.84
N PRO A 94 -51.88 -5.24 -9.86
CA PRO A 94 -52.10 -5.62 -11.26
C PRO A 94 -51.26 -6.81 -11.73
N VAL A 95 -50.17 -7.17 -11.02
CA VAL A 95 -49.30 -8.31 -11.36
C VAL A 95 -50.06 -9.63 -11.42
N VAL A 96 -51.13 -9.77 -10.62
CA VAL A 96 -51.99 -10.97 -10.61
C VAL A 96 -52.59 -11.26 -11.98
N LYS A 97 -52.91 -10.22 -12.75
CA LYS A 97 -53.42 -10.35 -14.12
C LYS A 97 -52.31 -10.16 -15.17
N TRP A 98 -51.31 -9.33 -14.87
CA TRP A 98 -50.27 -8.88 -15.81
C TRP A 98 -48.88 -9.15 -15.19
N PRO A 99 -48.28 -10.34 -15.37
CA PRO A 99 -47.10 -10.76 -14.61
C PRO A 99 -45.90 -9.82 -14.65
N ASP A 100 -45.67 -9.10 -15.75
CA ASP A 100 -44.55 -8.14 -15.89
C ASP A 100 -44.92 -6.69 -15.55
N PHE A 101 -46.12 -6.44 -15.04
CA PHE A 101 -46.56 -5.09 -14.68
C PHE A 101 -45.57 -4.39 -13.75
N GLY A 102 -45.08 -5.10 -12.72
CA GLY A 102 -44.13 -4.51 -11.77
C GLY A 102 -42.79 -4.16 -12.42
N LYS A 103 -42.26 -5.00 -13.32
CA LYS A 103 -41.05 -4.68 -14.08
C LYS A 103 -41.23 -3.42 -14.93
N ILE A 104 -42.35 -3.31 -15.64
CA ILE A 104 -42.68 -2.12 -16.45
C ILE A 104 -42.82 -0.87 -15.56
N LEU A 105 -43.48 -1.00 -14.42
CA LEU A 105 -43.62 0.07 -13.44
C LEU A 105 -42.26 0.53 -12.92
N PHE A 106 -41.38 -0.39 -12.52
CA PHE A 106 -40.04 -0.05 -12.03
C PHE A 106 -39.18 0.59 -13.11
N CYS A 107 -39.23 0.11 -14.35
CA CYS A 107 -38.57 0.78 -15.48
C CYS A 107 -39.14 2.18 -15.74
N THR A 108 -40.45 2.38 -15.57
CA THR A 108 -41.08 3.71 -15.72
C THR A 108 -40.58 4.67 -14.64
N VAL A 109 -40.50 4.21 -13.38
CA VAL A 109 -39.95 5.02 -12.27
C VAL A 109 -38.45 5.27 -12.46
N ASP A 110 -37.70 4.32 -13.01
CA ASP A 110 -36.28 4.49 -13.35
C ASP A 110 -36.05 5.64 -14.35
N ILE A 111 -36.92 5.75 -15.34
CA ILE A 111 -36.90 6.86 -16.30
C ILE A 111 -37.38 8.17 -15.67
N ALA A 112 -38.33 8.12 -14.74
CA ALA A 112 -38.75 9.28 -13.96
C ALA A 112 -37.60 9.83 -13.09
N VAL A 113 -36.76 8.95 -12.52
CA VAL A 113 -35.50 9.35 -11.87
C VAL A 113 -34.57 10.07 -12.84
N GLY A 114 -34.42 9.53 -14.05
CA GLY A 114 -33.73 10.18 -15.17
C GLY A 114 -34.23 11.61 -15.42
N PHE A 115 -35.55 11.79 -15.44
CA PHE A 115 -36.20 13.08 -15.60
C PHE A 115 -35.93 14.03 -14.42
N PHE A 116 -36.01 13.55 -13.18
CA PHE A 116 -35.73 14.38 -12.00
C PHE A 116 -34.31 14.97 -12.00
N TYR A 117 -33.31 14.25 -12.54
CA TYR A 117 -31.96 14.81 -12.68
C TYR A 117 -31.91 16.05 -13.58
N PHE A 118 -32.74 16.12 -14.62
CA PHE A 118 -32.79 17.27 -15.52
C PHE A 118 -33.51 18.49 -14.92
N GLU A 119 -34.40 18.27 -13.94
CA GLU A 119 -35.16 19.31 -13.25
C GLU A 119 -34.45 19.89 -12.01
N LEU A 120 -33.42 19.20 -11.53
CA LEU A 120 -32.64 19.63 -10.37
C LEU A 120 -31.89 20.94 -10.65
N PRO A 121 -32.05 21.98 -9.80
CA PRO A 121 -31.47 23.31 -10.02
C PRO A 121 -29.97 23.30 -10.32
N TYR A 122 -29.54 24.22 -11.18
CA TYR A 122 -28.13 24.51 -11.40
C TYR A 122 -27.53 25.20 -10.18
N SER A 123 -26.32 24.80 -9.78
CA SER A 123 -25.57 25.53 -8.76
C SER A 123 -25.31 26.96 -9.22
N GLN A 124 -25.54 27.92 -8.33
CA GLN A 124 -25.43 29.36 -8.59
C GLN A 124 -23.97 29.82 -8.80
N GLN A 125 -22.99 28.93 -8.59
CA GLN A 125 -21.56 29.25 -8.59
C GLN A 125 -20.84 29.05 -9.94
N VAL A 126 -21.52 28.64 -11.02
CA VAL A 126 -20.87 28.42 -12.33
C VAL A 126 -21.15 29.60 -13.27
N ILE A 127 -20.06 30.25 -13.72
CA ILE A 127 -20.04 31.46 -14.56
C ILE A 127 -20.71 31.23 -15.94
N ASP A 128 -20.82 29.98 -16.40
CA ASP A 128 -21.36 29.65 -17.72
C ASP A 128 -22.41 28.52 -17.67
N LYS A 129 -23.70 28.91 -17.64
CA LYS A 129 -24.85 27.98 -17.54
C LYS A 129 -24.88 26.92 -18.66
N ARG A 130 -24.38 27.23 -19.86
CA ARG A 130 -24.48 26.31 -21.02
C ARG A 130 -23.50 25.14 -20.92
N ILE A 131 -22.31 25.37 -20.37
CA ILE A 131 -21.27 24.33 -20.23
C ILE A 131 -21.69 23.29 -19.18
N ASP A 132 -22.26 23.75 -18.07
CA ASP A 132 -22.72 22.88 -16.99
C ASP A 132 -24.01 22.11 -17.40
N GLU A 133 -24.86 22.67 -18.28
CA GLU A 133 -25.97 21.96 -18.93
C GLU A 133 -25.53 20.76 -19.77
N SER A 134 -24.50 20.94 -20.59
CA SER A 134 -23.91 19.86 -21.37
C SER A 134 -23.26 18.79 -20.47
N LYS A 135 -22.57 19.19 -19.41
CA LYS A 135 -21.89 18.27 -18.49
C LYS A 135 -22.87 17.41 -17.69
N LEU A 136 -23.94 18.01 -17.15
CA LEU A 136 -24.99 17.27 -16.46
C LEU A 136 -25.69 16.30 -17.42
N LYS A 137 -26.06 16.75 -18.62
CA LYS A 137 -26.71 15.88 -19.61
C LYS A 137 -25.88 14.64 -19.87
N LYS A 138 -24.59 14.81 -20.17
CA LYS A 138 -23.67 13.68 -20.37
C LYS A 138 -23.62 12.75 -19.15
N SER A 139 -23.54 13.31 -17.95
CA SER A 139 -23.49 12.53 -16.72
C SER A 139 -24.76 11.72 -16.46
N VAL A 140 -25.94 12.29 -16.66
CA VAL A 140 -27.21 11.58 -16.45
C VAL A 140 -27.34 10.43 -17.45
N VAL A 141 -26.94 10.68 -18.71
CA VAL A 141 -26.90 9.63 -19.73
C VAL A 141 -25.95 8.51 -19.33
N ILE A 142 -24.71 8.83 -18.96
CA ILE A 142 -23.67 7.83 -18.67
C ILE A 142 -23.95 7.04 -17.40
N PHE A 143 -24.22 7.71 -16.27
CA PHE A 143 -24.30 7.05 -14.97
C PHE A 143 -25.68 6.43 -14.67
N TRP A 144 -26.75 6.85 -15.36
CA TRP A 144 -28.10 6.37 -15.07
C TRP A 144 -28.88 5.83 -16.27
N LEU A 145 -29.06 6.59 -17.35
CA LEU A 145 -29.99 6.19 -18.43
C LEU A 145 -29.42 5.06 -19.31
N VAL A 146 -28.14 5.13 -19.67
CA VAL A 146 -27.45 4.14 -20.52
C VAL A 146 -26.61 3.16 -19.68
N ASN A 147 -26.47 3.39 -18.38
CA ASN A 147 -25.75 2.49 -17.49
C ASN A 147 -26.42 1.09 -17.50
N PRO A 148 -25.72 0.02 -17.91
CA PRO A 148 -26.31 -1.31 -17.98
C PRO A 148 -26.75 -1.80 -16.59
N PHE A 149 -26.06 -1.40 -15.53
CA PHE A 149 -26.38 -1.83 -14.17
C PHE A 149 -27.77 -1.37 -13.72
N THR A 150 -28.13 -0.10 -13.94
CA THR A 150 -29.44 0.47 -13.57
C THR A 150 -30.57 -0.07 -14.47
N ALA A 151 -30.30 -0.19 -15.77
CA ALA A 151 -31.24 -0.75 -16.74
C ALA A 151 -31.56 -2.23 -16.43
N ILE A 152 -30.55 -3.02 -16.06
CA ILE A 152 -30.74 -4.42 -15.66
C ILE A 152 -31.53 -4.51 -14.35
N ILE A 153 -31.13 -3.80 -13.28
CA ILE A 153 -31.80 -3.91 -11.97
C ILE A 153 -33.32 -3.62 -12.07
N SER A 154 -33.70 -2.55 -12.77
CA SER A 154 -35.12 -2.20 -12.94
C SER A 154 -35.87 -3.24 -13.79
N SER A 155 -35.29 -3.67 -14.92
CA SER A 155 -35.92 -4.67 -15.82
C SER A 155 -35.97 -6.09 -15.23
N ARG A 156 -35.08 -6.43 -14.29
CA ARG A 156 -35.13 -7.68 -13.51
C ARG A 156 -36.31 -7.72 -12.53
N GLY A 157 -36.91 -6.58 -12.20
CA GLY A 157 -38.04 -6.49 -11.27
C GLY A 157 -37.66 -6.06 -9.85
N ASN A 158 -36.53 -5.39 -9.65
CA ASN A 158 -36.14 -4.92 -8.33
C ASN A 158 -36.82 -3.57 -7.97
N ALA A 159 -37.40 -3.49 -6.77
CA ALA A 159 -38.14 -2.32 -6.30
C ALA A 159 -37.27 -1.19 -5.72
N ASP A 160 -35.95 -1.36 -5.58
CA ASP A 160 -35.04 -0.35 -5.00
C ASP A 160 -35.03 0.99 -5.77
N VAL A 161 -35.45 0.97 -7.03
CA VAL A 161 -35.64 2.20 -7.83
C VAL A 161 -36.73 3.12 -7.24
N LEU A 162 -37.76 2.56 -6.58
CA LEU A 162 -38.78 3.35 -5.88
C LEU A 162 -38.16 4.13 -4.71
N VAL A 163 -37.24 3.48 -3.99
CA VAL A 163 -36.53 4.11 -2.86
C VAL A 163 -35.59 5.20 -3.39
N CYS A 164 -34.84 4.89 -4.46
CA CYS A 164 -33.98 5.88 -5.14
C CYS A 164 -34.78 7.12 -5.58
N SER A 165 -35.96 6.92 -6.18
CA SER A 165 -36.83 8.02 -6.61
C SER A 165 -37.31 8.90 -5.46
N THR A 166 -37.70 8.31 -4.32
CA THR A 166 -38.19 9.08 -3.16
C THR A 166 -37.05 9.79 -2.41
N VAL A 167 -35.86 9.19 -2.36
CA VAL A 167 -34.64 9.84 -1.86
C VAL A 167 -34.29 11.06 -2.73
N LEU A 168 -34.26 10.92 -4.05
CA LEU A 168 -34.00 12.05 -4.95
C LEU A 168 -35.09 13.12 -4.90
N TRP A 169 -36.36 12.72 -4.75
CA TRP A 169 -37.45 13.68 -4.58
C TRP A 169 -37.28 14.48 -3.29
N THR A 170 -36.87 13.84 -2.20
CA THR A 170 -36.52 14.52 -0.94
C THR A 170 -35.39 15.51 -1.16
N LEU A 171 -34.30 15.09 -1.80
CA LEU A 171 -33.16 15.96 -2.12
C LEU A 171 -33.58 17.16 -2.99
N TYR A 172 -34.42 16.93 -3.99
CA TYR A 172 -34.98 17.97 -4.87
C TYR A 172 -35.76 19.03 -4.07
N LEU A 173 -36.59 18.59 -3.13
CA LEU A 173 -37.36 19.51 -2.28
C LEU A 173 -36.48 20.29 -1.31
N LEU A 174 -35.45 19.65 -0.73
CA LEU A 174 -34.48 20.32 0.14
C LEU A 174 -33.70 21.41 -0.60
N ILE A 175 -33.20 21.12 -1.82
CA ILE A 175 -32.46 22.09 -2.64
C ILE A 175 -33.35 23.29 -3.04
N ARG A 176 -34.66 23.07 -3.21
CA ARG A 176 -35.66 24.13 -3.49
C ARG A 176 -36.13 24.87 -2.22
N ASN A 177 -35.52 24.61 -1.07
CA ASN A 177 -35.87 25.18 0.22
C ASN A 177 -37.33 24.86 0.68
N LYS A 178 -37.93 23.78 0.16
CA LYS A 178 -39.25 23.28 0.57
C LYS A 178 -39.10 22.20 1.65
N TRP A 179 -38.41 22.54 2.73
CA TRP A 179 -37.96 21.58 3.75
C TRP A 179 -39.10 20.92 4.55
N CYS A 180 -40.25 21.58 4.77
CA CYS A 180 -41.41 20.94 5.40
C CYS A 180 -42.00 19.81 4.56
N LEU A 181 -42.16 20.06 3.24
CA LEU A 181 -42.64 19.04 2.32
C LEU A 181 -41.61 17.93 2.15
N ALA A 182 -40.32 18.28 2.15
CA ALA A 182 -39.24 17.31 2.16
C ALA A 182 -39.32 16.39 3.39
N ALA A 183 -39.56 16.93 4.59
CA ALA A 183 -39.71 16.15 5.82
C ALA A 183 -40.86 15.14 5.73
N LEU A 184 -42.00 15.58 5.17
CA LEU A 184 -43.18 14.74 4.96
C LEU A 184 -42.91 13.61 3.96
N VAL A 185 -42.35 13.92 2.79
CA VAL A 185 -41.99 12.92 1.76
C VAL A 185 -40.93 11.95 2.30
N TYR A 186 -39.95 12.46 3.04
CA TYR A 186 -38.86 11.67 3.59
C TYR A 186 -39.35 10.67 4.64
N GLY A 187 -40.20 11.10 5.59
CA GLY A 187 -40.77 10.22 6.60
C GLY A 187 -41.82 9.24 6.04
N TRP A 188 -42.81 9.74 5.30
CA TRP A 188 -43.94 8.95 4.81
C TRP A 188 -43.57 7.97 3.69
N LEU A 189 -42.62 8.34 2.82
CA LEU A 189 -42.25 7.53 1.65
C LEU A 189 -40.84 6.97 1.79
N ALA A 190 -39.81 7.81 1.85
CA ALA A 190 -38.43 7.32 1.74
C ALA A 190 -38.06 6.34 2.86
N VAL A 191 -38.23 6.73 4.13
CA VAL A 191 -37.91 5.89 5.30
C VAL A 191 -38.91 4.74 5.49
N HIS A 192 -40.18 4.95 5.15
CA HIS A 192 -41.21 3.91 5.27
C HIS A 192 -41.07 2.79 4.22
N LEU A 193 -40.65 3.12 2.98
CA LEU A 193 -40.39 2.13 1.92
C LEU A 193 -39.20 1.23 2.29
N LYS A 194 -38.14 1.82 2.86
CA LYS A 194 -36.95 1.12 3.35
C LYS A 194 -36.30 1.97 4.43
N LEU A 195 -35.77 1.35 5.50
CA LEU A 195 -35.27 2.12 6.65
C LEU A 195 -33.96 2.89 6.38
N TYR A 196 -33.14 2.45 5.42
CA TYR A 196 -31.79 2.99 5.23
C TYR A 196 -31.70 4.51 4.98
N PRO A 197 -32.66 5.18 4.30
CA PRO A 197 -32.55 6.62 4.05
C PRO A 197 -32.38 7.42 5.33
N ILE A 198 -32.79 6.91 6.51
CA ILE A 198 -32.61 7.55 7.82
C ILE A 198 -31.18 8.04 8.08
N ILE A 199 -30.17 7.40 7.45
CA ILE A 199 -28.75 7.81 7.54
C ILE A 199 -28.49 9.24 7.06
N TYR A 200 -29.39 9.83 6.26
CA TYR A 200 -29.25 11.20 5.78
C TYR A 200 -29.73 12.24 6.82
N LEU A 201 -30.49 11.82 7.84
CA LEU A 201 -31.08 12.73 8.83
C LEU A 201 -30.04 13.65 9.51
N PRO A 202 -28.84 13.18 9.95
CA PRO A 202 -27.83 14.06 10.54
C PRO A 202 -27.38 15.16 9.57
N SER A 203 -27.17 14.83 8.30
CA SER A 203 -26.76 15.81 7.27
C SER A 203 -27.86 16.83 6.98
N ILE A 204 -29.12 16.41 6.95
CA ILE A 204 -30.27 17.32 6.75
C ILE A 204 -30.43 18.25 7.95
N PHE A 205 -30.33 17.71 9.17
CA PHE A 205 -30.45 18.50 10.39
C PHE A 205 -29.37 19.60 10.44
N LEU A 206 -28.12 19.25 10.12
CA LEU A 206 -27.01 20.21 10.06
C LEU A 206 -27.16 21.20 8.89
N ALA A 207 -27.61 20.77 7.72
CA ALA A 207 -27.86 21.69 6.61
C ALA A 207 -28.94 22.74 6.93
N LEU A 208 -29.92 22.41 7.78
CA LEU A 208 -30.97 23.35 8.20
C LEU A 208 -30.55 24.30 9.33
N SER A 209 -29.42 24.05 10.02
CA SER A 209 -28.91 24.93 11.08
C SER A 209 -28.15 26.15 10.55
N ASP A 210 -27.90 26.19 9.23
CA ASP A 210 -27.12 27.23 8.53
C ASP A 210 -25.72 27.42 9.16
N VAL A 211 -25.13 26.36 9.71
CA VAL A 211 -23.76 26.35 10.26
C VAL A 211 -22.74 26.23 9.15
N SER A 212 -21.66 27.02 9.23
CA SER A 212 -20.50 26.81 8.34
C SER A 212 -19.67 25.62 8.80
N SER A 213 -19.21 24.83 7.84
CA SER A 213 -18.22 23.77 8.02
C SER A 213 -16.92 24.25 8.66
N SER A 214 -16.59 25.54 8.56
CA SER A 214 -15.41 26.18 9.16
C SER A 214 -15.65 26.77 10.57
N ALA A 215 -16.84 26.61 11.14
CA ALA A 215 -17.20 27.19 12.44
C ALA A 215 -16.46 26.49 13.59
N THR A 216 -16.23 27.22 14.68
CA THR A 216 -15.64 26.65 15.91
C THR A 216 -16.60 25.66 16.57
N TRP A 217 -16.07 24.71 17.36
CA TRP A 217 -16.89 23.73 18.09
C TRP A 217 -17.97 24.39 18.97
N MET A 218 -17.64 25.52 19.60
CA MET A 218 -18.60 26.26 20.44
C MET A 218 -19.77 26.83 19.63
N GLU A 219 -19.50 27.33 18.42
CA GLU A 219 -20.52 27.84 17.51
C GLU A 219 -21.40 26.73 16.94
N TYR A 220 -20.80 25.58 16.62
CA TYR A 220 -21.53 24.36 16.27
C TYR A 220 -22.53 23.97 17.36
N CYS A 221 -22.09 23.84 18.62
CA CYS A 221 -22.96 23.48 19.74
C CYS A 221 -24.11 24.48 19.89
N LYS A 222 -23.81 25.78 19.85
CA LYS A 222 -24.82 26.84 19.97
C LYS A 222 -25.86 26.76 18.86
N ARG A 223 -25.43 26.58 17.61
CA ARG A 223 -26.32 26.53 16.44
C ARG A 223 -27.14 25.24 16.36
N ILE A 224 -26.60 24.11 16.82
CA ILE A 224 -27.35 22.85 16.94
C ILE A 224 -28.49 23.02 17.94
N ILE A 225 -28.23 23.60 19.11
CA ILE A 225 -29.25 23.83 20.15
C ILE A 225 -30.32 24.80 19.67
N LEU A 226 -29.94 25.83 18.90
CA LEU A 226 -30.86 26.83 18.37
C LEU A 226 -31.55 26.43 17.05
N ASN A 227 -31.33 25.21 16.54
CA ASN A 227 -31.81 24.77 15.23
C ASN A 227 -33.31 24.42 15.21
N MET A 228 -34.18 25.41 15.39
CA MET A 228 -35.63 25.21 15.40
C MET A 228 -36.16 24.59 14.10
N LYS A 229 -35.59 24.96 12.93
CA LYS A 229 -35.95 24.36 11.63
C LYS A 229 -35.66 22.86 11.63
N GLY A 230 -34.48 22.46 12.09
CA GLY A 230 -34.10 21.05 12.22
C GLY A 230 -35.02 20.28 13.16
N TYR A 231 -35.35 20.84 14.33
CA TYR A 231 -36.28 20.18 15.27
C TYR A 231 -37.70 20.03 14.68
N VAL A 232 -38.21 21.05 14.01
CA VAL A 232 -39.51 20.98 13.31
C VAL A 232 -39.46 19.96 12.17
N PHE A 233 -38.34 19.89 11.42
CA PHE A 233 -38.13 18.87 10.39
C PHE A 233 -38.20 17.46 10.99
N VAL A 234 -37.48 17.20 12.09
CA VAL A 234 -37.52 15.90 12.79
C VAL A 234 -38.93 15.58 13.29
N LEU A 235 -39.63 16.57 13.84
CA LEU A 235 -41.01 16.39 14.31
C LEU A 235 -41.95 15.97 13.17
N ILE A 236 -41.91 16.66 12.02
CA ILE A 236 -42.74 16.31 10.84
C ILE A 236 -42.36 14.93 10.31
N LEU A 237 -41.07 14.60 10.26
CA LEU A 237 -40.60 13.27 9.87
C LEU A 237 -41.15 12.18 10.79
N VAL A 238 -41.01 12.34 12.12
CA VAL A 238 -41.48 11.35 13.09
C VAL A 238 -42.99 11.20 13.01
N LEU A 239 -43.75 12.30 12.96
CA LEU A 239 -45.21 12.24 12.86
C LEU A 239 -45.69 11.58 11.57
N SER A 240 -45.06 11.91 10.43
CA SER A 240 -45.41 11.31 9.14
C SER A 240 -45.06 9.82 9.09
N LEU A 241 -43.87 9.43 9.57
CA LEU A 241 -43.47 8.03 9.66
C LEU A 241 -44.39 7.25 10.61
N MET A 242 -44.63 7.76 11.82
CA MET A 242 -45.52 7.11 12.80
C MET A 242 -46.95 6.94 12.28
N SER A 243 -47.46 7.90 11.52
CA SER A 243 -48.79 7.79 10.91
C SER A 243 -48.84 6.69 9.84
N SER A 244 -47.83 6.60 8.96
CA SER A 244 -47.74 5.50 7.97
C SER A 244 -47.57 4.11 8.62
N VAL A 245 -46.75 4.03 9.67
CA VAL A 245 -46.52 2.80 10.47
C VAL A 245 -47.79 2.40 11.21
N ALA A 246 -48.48 3.34 11.87
CA ALA A 246 -49.73 3.09 12.58
C ALA A 246 -50.83 2.62 11.64
N PHE A 247 -50.90 3.20 10.43
CA PHE A 247 -51.84 2.76 9.39
C PHE A 247 -51.58 1.32 8.95
N CYS A 248 -50.32 0.95 8.66
CA CYS A 248 -49.97 -0.43 8.29
C CYS A 248 -50.15 -1.42 9.46
N TYR A 249 -49.83 -1.00 10.69
CA TYR A 249 -50.04 -1.80 11.90
C TYR A 249 -51.51 -2.09 12.15
N LYS A 250 -52.40 -1.11 11.93
CA LYS A 250 -53.85 -1.32 12.05
C LYS A 250 -54.37 -2.41 11.12
N LEU A 251 -53.77 -2.56 9.93
CA LEU A 251 -54.20 -3.54 8.93
C LEU A 251 -53.58 -4.93 9.12
N TYR A 252 -52.31 -5.00 9.56
CA TYR A 252 -51.55 -6.26 9.55
C TYR A 252 -50.95 -6.66 10.91
N GLY A 253 -51.16 -5.85 11.95
CA GLY A 253 -50.75 -6.13 13.33
C GLY A 253 -49.24 -6.39 13.48
N MET A 254 -48.90 -7.31 14.40
CA MET A 254 -47.52 -7.65 14.74
C MET A 254 -46.71 -8.25 13.59
N SER A 255 -47.36 -8.90 12.62
CA SER A 255 -46.68 -9.43 11.44
C SER A 255 -45.97 -8.33 10.64
N TYR A 256 -46.60 -7.15 10.51
CA TYR A 256 -45.96 -6.00 9.86
C TYR A 256 -44.73 -5.51 10.64
N LEU A 257 -44.88 -5.28 11.95
CA LEU A 257 -43.78 -4.78 12.78
C LEU A 257 -42.59 -5.74 12.78
N ASN A 258 -42.86 -7.04 12.94
CA ASN A 258 -41.82 -8.06 12.99
C ASN A 258 -41.10 -8.20 11.65
N GLU A 259 -41.84 -8.30 10.54
CA GLU A 259 -41.25 -8.64 9.24
C GLU A 259 -40.67 -7.43 8.49
N ALA A 260 -41.34 -6.28 8.52
CA ALA A 260 -40.95 -5.10 7.74
C ALA A 260 -40.05 -4.10 8.49
N LEU A 261 -40.04 -4.13 9.83
CA LEU A 261 -39.28 -3.17 10.65
C LEU A 261 -38.25 -3.86 11.55
N LEU A 262 -38.69 -4.66 12.51
CA LEU A 262 -37.82 -5.23 13.54
C LEU A 262 -36.80 -6.23 12.97
N TYR A 263 -37.17 -6.99 11.93
CA TYR A 263 -36.28 -7.92 11.24
C TYR A 263 -34.94 -7.27 10.84
N HIS A 264 -34.95 -6.02 10.39
CA HIS A 264 -33.76 -5.32 9.95
C HIS A 264 -32.79 -4.95 11.08
N LEU A 265 -33.27 -4.87 12.33
CA LEU A 265 -32.43 -4.55 13.49
C LEU A 265 -31.60 -5.77 13.94
N TYR A 266 -32.23 -6.93 14.03
CA TYR A 266 -31.58 -8.15 14.51
C TYR A 266 -31.01 -9.04 13.40
N ARG A 267 -31.23 -8.72 12.11
CA ARG A 267 -30.68 -9.50 10.99
C ARG A 267 -29.17 -9.68 11.12
N THR A 268 -28.76 -10.94 11.17
CA THR A 268 -27.37 -11.39 11.05
C THR A 268 -27.34 -12.41 9.93
N ASP A 269 -26.71 -12.06 8.81
CA ASP A 269 -26.55 -12.96 7.68
C ASP A 269 -25.23 -13.72 7.86
N THR A 270 -25.32 -15.00 8.19
CA THR A 270 -24.16 -15.88 8.36
C THR A 270 -23.70 -16.47 7.03
N ARG A 271 -24.45 -16.27 5.94
CA ARG A 271 -24.03 -16.67 4.59
C ARG A 271 -23.05 -15.67 3.99
N HIS A 272 -22.29 -16.17 3.02
CA HIS A 272 -21.30 -15.39 2.28
C HIS A 272 -21.96 -14.16 1.64
N ASN A 273 -21.34 -13.00 1.82
CA ASN A 273 -21.76 -11.73 1.23
C ASN A 273 -20.55 -10.80 1.07
N PHE A 274 -20.71 -9.62 0.45
CA PHE A 274 -19.57 -8.72 0.18
C PHE A 274 -18.91 -8.15 1.45
N SER A 275 -19.59 -8.23 2.60
CA SER A 275 -19.06 -7.70 3.85
C SER A 275 -18.04 -8.65 4.48
N PRO A 276 -16.83 -8.21 4.88
CA PRO A 276 -15.87 -9.08 5.54
C PRO A 276 -16.38 -9.64 6.89
N TYR A 277 -17.41 -9.02 7.47
CA TYR A 277 -18.03 -9.48 8.70
C TYR A 277 -18.74 -10.84 8.55
N PHE A 278 -19.13 -11.26 7.33
CA PHE A 278 -19.84 -12.52 7.13
C PHE A 278 -19.06 -13.71 7.71
N TYR A 279 -17.74 -13.71 7.56
CA TYR A 279 -16.89 -14.83 7.98
C TYR A 279 -16.82 -14.96 9.50
N VAL A 280 -16.69 -13.82 10.19
CA VAL A 280 -16.68 -13.79 11.65
C VAL A 280 -18.05 -14.19 12.20
N LEU A 281 -19.15 -13.69 11.60
CA LEU A 281 -20.51 -14.06 11.98
C LEU A 281 -20.79 -15.55 11.73
N TYR A 282 -20.23 -16.11 10.65
CA TYR A 282 -20.31 -17.54 10.35
C TYR A 282 -19.60 -18.39 11.42
N LEU A 283 -18.35 -18.04 11.78
CA LEU A 283 -17.58 -18.77 12.80
C LEU A 283 -18.22 -18.71 14.19
N THR A 284 -18.98 -17.66 14.47
CA THR A 284 -19.65 -17.42 15.76
C THR A 284 -21.13 -17.79 15.75
N ALA A 285 -21.63 -18.42 14.68
CA ALA A 285 -23.04 -18.76 14.52
C ALA A 285 -23.60 -19.66 15.64
N ASN A 286 -22.75 -20.45 16.30
CA ASN A 286 -23.15 -21.35 17.39
C ASN A 286 -23.38 -20.63 18.73
N ASP A 287 -22.86 -19.41 18.92
CA ASP A 287 -23.03 -18.61 20.13
C ASP A 287 -23.88 -17.37 19.85
N THR A 288 -25.15 -17.43 20.25
CA THR A 288 -26.12 -16.35 20.01
C THR A 288 -25.79 -15.04 20.73
N GLN A 289 -25.10 -15.07 21.88
CA GLN A 289 -24.73 -13.85 22.60
C GLN A 289 -23.56 -13.17 21.91
N LEU A 290 -22.51 -13.94 21.58
CA LEU A 290 -21.34 -13.46 20.87
C LEU A 290 -21.69 -12.93 19.48
N LEU A 291 -22.58 -13.62 18.74
CA LEU A 291 -23.07 -13.20 17.44
C LEU A 291 -23.75 -11.83 17.49
N ARG A 292 -24.62 -11.60 18.48
CA ARG A 292 -25.30 -10.30 18.68
C ARG A 292 -24.30 -9.21 19.04
N PHE A 293 -23.33 -9.51 19.91
CA PHE A 293 -22.30 -8.57 20.31
C PHE A 293 -21.44 -8.12 19.12
N ILE A 294 -20.92 -9.07 18.33
CA ILE A 294 -20.13 -8.79 17.12
C ILE A 294 -20.96 -8.03 16.10
N GLY A 295 -22.22 -8.43 15.90
CA GLY A 295 -23.15 -7.73 15.02
C GLY A 295 -23.39 -6.28 15.43
N PHE A 296 -23.38 -5.96 16.72
CA PHE A 296 -23.45 -4.60 17.25
C PHE A 296 -22.13 -3.85 17.06
N CYS A 297 -20.99 -4.48 17.36
CA CYS A 297 -19.66 -3.87 17.16
C CYS A 297 -19.41 -3.47 15.70
N ALA A 298 -19.89 -4.26 14.73
CA ALA A 298 -19.78 -3.94 13.30
C ALA A 298 -20.51 -2.64 12.90
N PHE A 299 -21.51 -2.21 13.69
CA PHE A 299 -22.25 -0.97 13.44
C PHE A 299 -21.51 0.29 13.89
N ILE A 300 -20.59 0.17 14.87
CA ILE A 300 -19.92 1.34 15.48
C ILE A 300 -19.07 2.12 14.45
N PRO A 301 -18.18 1.50 13.65
CA PRO A 301 -17.40 2.22 12.64
C PRO A 301 -18.28 2.84 11.56
N GLN A 302 -19.35 2.15 11.17
CA GLN A 302 -20.30 2.62 10.17
C GLN A 302 -21.02 3.88 10.66
N ALA A 303 -21.58 3.85 11.87
CA ALA A 303 -22.31 4.98 12.46
C ALA A 303 -21.41 6.19 12.72
N SER A 304 -20.19 5.97 13.21
CA SER A 304 -19.23 7.05 13.49
C SER A 304 -18.82 7.79 12.21
N LEU A 305 -18.54 7.05 11.12
CA LEU A 305 -18.20 7.63 9.82
C LEU A 305 -19.37 8.40 9.20
N ILE A 306 -20.60 7.88 9.30
CA ILE A 306 -21.81 8.57 8.81
C ILE A 306 -21.99 9.92 9.51
N LEU A 307 -21.84 9.95 10.85
CA LEU A 307 -21.91 11.19 11.61
C LEU A 307 -20.79 12.15 11.22
N TRP A 308 -19.55 11.66 11.13
CA TRP A 308 -18.41 12.49 10.74
C TRP A 308 -18.59 13.12 9.35
N LEU A 309 -19.06 12.35 8.37
CA LEU A 309 -19.35 12.86 7.01
C LEU A 309 -20.44 13.92 7.02
N ALA A 310 -21.49 13.72 7.83
CA ALA A 310 -22.56 14.70 7.97
C ALA A 310 -22.02 16.04 8.51
N PHE A 311 -21.21 16.01 9.58
CA PHE A 311 -20.55 17.23 10.08
C PHE A 311 -19.67 17.89 9.02
N ARG A 312 -18.91 17.10 8.26
CA ARG A 312 -17.92 17.64 7.33
C ARG A 312 -18.48 18.21 6.04
N PHE A 313 -19.54 17.60 5.49
CA PHE A 313 -20.02 17.86 4.13
C PHE A 313 -21.50 18.28 4.03
N HIS A 314 -22.21 18.55 5.14
CA HIS A 314 -23.63 18.94 5.11
C HIS A 314 -23.97 20.15 4.21
N GLU A 315 -23.02 21.06 3.95
CA GLU A 315 -23.22 22.18 3.02
C GLU A 315 -23.49 21.72 1.58
N ASP A 316 -22.92 20.59 1.16
CA ASP A 316 -23.11 19.98 -0.16
C ASP A 316 -23.85 18.65 -0.01
N LEU A 317 -25.17 18.75 0.21
CA LEU A 317 -26.05 17.60 0.46
C LEU A 317 -25.91 16.46 -0.57
N PRO A 318 -25.91 16.71 -1.91
CA PRO A 318 -25.73 15.63 -2.88
C PRO A 318 -24.43 14.84 -2.69
N PHE A 319 -23.31 15.54 -2.46
CA PHE A 319 -22.01 14.89 -2.24
C PHE A 319 -21.94 14.20 -0.88
N CYS A 320 -22.46 14.84 0.17
CA CYS A 320 -22.56 14.24 1.49
C CYS A 320 -23.36 12.95 1.45
N TRP A 321 -24.52 12.95 0.77
CA TRP A 321 -25.35 11.76 0.66
C TRP A 321 -24.63 10.65 -0.10
N LEU A 322 -23.95 10.98 -1.21
CA LEU A 322 -23.15 9.98 -1.95
C LEU A 322 -22.13 9.28 -1.03
N LEU A 323 -21.34 10.04 -0.28
CA LEU A 323 -20.33 9.49 0.63
C LEU A 323 -20.97 8.71 1.78
N THR A 324 -22.04 9.25 2.37
CA THR A 324 -22.78 8.59 3.46
C THR A 324 -23.34 7.25 3.00
N THR A 325 -23.89 7.15 1.78
CA THR A 325 -24.38 5.88 1.22
C THR A 325 -23.24 4.92 0.90
N LEU A 326 -22.13 5.40 0.34
CA LEU A 326 -20.95 4.56 0.07
C LEU A 326 -20.38 3.95 1.37
N VAL A 327 -20.24 4.75 2.43
CA VAL A 327 -19.83 4.28 3.75
C VAL A 327 -20.86 3.31 4.32
N PHE A 328 -22.15 3.66 4.26
CA PHE A 328 -23.21 2.81 4.76
C PHE A 328 -23.20 1.44 4.09
N VAL A 329 -23.00 1.36 2.78
CA VAL A 329 -22.97 0.07 2.07
C VAL A 329 -21.67 -0.69 2.36
N SER A 330 -20.52 -0.01 2.29
CA SER A 330 -19.19 -0.66 2.38
C SER A 330 -18.90 -1.19 3.78
N PHE A 331 -19.29 -0.45 4.83
CA PHE A 331 -19.04 -0.83 6.23
C PHE A 331 -20.20 -1.59 6.86
N ASN A 332 -21.23 -1.96 6.09
CA ASN A 332 -22.34 -2.74 6.62
C ASN A 332 -21.90 -4.17 6.97
N LYS A 333 -22.53 -4.76 7.99
CA LYS A 333 -22.37 -6.19 8.33
C LYS A 333 -22.95 -7.14 7.29
N VAL A 334 -23.90 -6.68 6.48
CA VAL A 334 -24.48 -7.43 5.35
C VAL A 334 -24.43 -6.54 4.12
N CYS A 335 -23.75 -6.98 3.07
CA CYS A 335 -23.62 -6.21 1.83
C CYS A 335 -23.96 -7.08 0.60
N THR A 336 -24.94 -6.64 -0.18
CA THR A 336 -25.38 -7.31 -1.43
C THR A 336 -25.25 -6.35 -2.61
N SER A 337 -25.13 -6.91 -3.83
CA SER A 337 -24.95 -6.11 -5.05
C SER A 337 -26.10 -5.14 -5.34
N GLN A 338 -27.33 -5.47 -4.92
CA GLN A 338 -28.49 -4.60 -5.05
C GLN A 338 -28.26 -3.22 -4.40
N TYR A 339 -27.49 -3.15 -3.31
CA TYR A 339 -27.25 -1.89 -2.57
C TYR A 339 -26.45 -0.87 -3.39
N PHE A 340 -25.74 -1.30 -4.42
CA PHE A 340 -24.88 -0.41 -5.20
C PHE A 340 -25.69 0.63 -5.99
N ILE A 341 -26.95 0.33 -6.30
CA ILE A 341 -27.85 1.30 -6.95
C ILE A 341 -28.07 2.55 -6.07
N TRP A 342 -28.02 2.42 -4.75
CA TRP A 342 -28.32 3.52 -3.83
C TRP A 342 -27.32 4.67 -3.94
N TYR A 343 -26.02 4.38 -4.11
CA TYR A 343 -25.02 5.43 -4.31
C TYR A 343 -24.83 5.79 -5.79
N ILE A 344 -25.04 4.86 -6.73
CA ILE A 344 -25.04 5.17 -8.17
C ILE A 344 -26.12 6.21 -8.50
N CYS A 345 -27.27 6.14 -7.82
CA CYS A 345 -28.34 7.13 -7.89
C CYS A 345 -27.90 8.56 -7.52
N LEU A 346 -26.89 8.72 -6.69
CA LEU A 346 -26.43 10.06 -6.27
C LEU A 346 -25.29 10.59 -7.14
N LEU A 347 -24.59 9.71 -7.87
CA LEU A 347 -23.46 10.08 -8.74
C LEU A 347 -23.78 11.20 -9.74
N PRO A 348 -24.89 11.18 -10.52
CA PRO A 348 -25.14 12.19 -11.55
C PRO A 348 -25.16 13.64 -11.03
N ILE A 349 -25.58 13.81 -9.78
CA ILE A 349 -25.69 15.11 -9.11
C ILE A 349 -24.41 15.44 -8.36
N ALA A 350 -23.90 14.48 -7.57
CA ALA A 350 -22.73 14.67 -6.73
C ALA A 350 -21.46 14.98 -7.54
N GLN A 351 -21.32 14.45 -8.76
CA GLN A 351 -20.17 14.74 -9.64
C GLN A 351 -20.03 16.22 -10.06
N ARG A 352 -21.02 17.08 -9.76
CA ARG A 352 -20.91 18.53 -9.98
C ARG A 352 -19.85 19.18 -9.07
N SER A 353 -19.69 18.69 -7.85
CA SER A 353 -18.76 19.23 -6.85
C SER A 353 -17.42 18.51 -6.79
N VAL A 354 -17.19 17.55 -7.70
CA VAL A 354 -15.96 16.76 -7.76
C VAL A 354 -15.25 16.99 -9.08
N LYS A 355 -13.95 17.31 -9.02
CA LYS A 355 -13.11 17.56 -10.21
C LYS A 355 -12.17 16.38 -10.45
N ILE A 356 -12.58 15.44 -11.30
CA ILE A 356 -11.79 14.25 -11.65
C ILE A 356 -11.53 14.22 -13.16
N SER A 357 -10.31 13.83 -13.55
CA SER A 357 -9.98 13.57 -14.96
C SER A 357 -10.70 12.31 -15.47
N THR A 358 -11.09 12.28 -16.75
CA THR A 358 -11.80 11.12 -17.32
C THR A 358 -11.00 9.81 -17.19
N LYS A 359 -9.67 9.88 -17.29
CA LYS A 359 -8.78 8.72 -17.10
C LYS A 359 -8.92 8.13 -15.69
N ASN A 360 -8.93 8.99 -14.68
CA ASN A 360 -9.06 8.55 -13.29
C ASN A 360 -10.46 8.02 -13.00
N VAL A 361 -11.52 8.61 -13.58
CA VAL A 361 -12.88 8.06 -13.46
C VAL A 361 -12.95 6.64 -14.02
N ILE A 362 -12.41 6.42 -15.23
CA ILE A 362 -12.37 5.08 -15.84
C ILE A 362 -11.59 4.11 -14.96
N PHE A 363 -10.43 4.52 -14.45
CA PHE A 363 -9.63 3.71 -13.54
C PHE A 363 -10.41 3.30 -12.28
N LEU A 364 -11.10 4.23 -11.62
CA LEU A 364 -11.89 3.91 -10.42
C LEU A 364 -13.05 2.95 -10.72
N ILE A 365 -13.72 3.12 -11.87
CA ILE A 365 -14.79 2.21 -12.30
C ILE A 365 -14.22 0.81 -12.55
N LEU A 366 -13.09 0.69 -13.25
CA LEU A 366 -12.44 -0.60 -13.51
C LEU A 366 -11.99 -1.26 -12.21
N LEU A 367 -11.42 -0.49 -11.28
CA LEU A 367 -11.00 -0.99 -9.97
C LEU A 367 -12.20 -1.52 -9.16
N TRP A 368 -13.31 -0.77 -9.16
CA TRP A 368 -14.55 -1.15 -8.49
C TRP A 368 -15.19 -2.41 -9.11
N LEU A 369 -15.18 -2.54 -10.44
CA LEU A 369 -15.67 -3.72 -11.16
C LEU A 369 -14.78 -4.94 -10.94
N MET A 370 -13.46 -4.76 -10.90
CA MET A 370 -12.49 -5.83 -10.67
C MET A 370 -12.71 -6.48 -9.30
N ALA A 371 -12.85 -5.66 -8.25
CA ALA A 371 -13.10 -6.17 -6.89
C ALA A 371 -14.39 -7.00 -6.81
N GLN A 372 -15.46 -6.55 -7.49
CA GLN A 372 -16.71 -7.30 -7.56
C GLN A 372 -16.56 -8.60 -8.36
N SER A 373 -15.88 -8.55 -9.49
CA SER A 373 -15.72 -9.71 -10.37
C SER A 373 -14.95 -10.83 -9.65
N LEU A 374 -13.87 -10.49 -8.94
CA LEU A 374 -13.11 -11.45 -8.15
C LEU A 374 -13.97 -12.11 -7.05
N TRP A 375 -14.78 -11.32 -6.35
CA TRP A 375 -15.70 -11.84 -5.35
C TRP A 375 -16.79 -12.75 -5.95
N LEU A 376 -17.39 -12.33 -7.07
CA LEU A 376 -18.43 -13.08 -7.76
C LEU A 376 -17.91 -14.40 -8.34
N ILE A 377 -16.69 -14.44 -8.86
CA ILE A 377 -16.05 -15.68 -9.31
C ILE A 377 -15.88 -16.64 -8.13
N ALA A 378 -15.39 -16.13 -6.98
CA ALA A 378 -15.24 -16.93 -5.77
C ALA A 378 -16.57 -17.52 -5.31
N ALA A 379 -17.62 -16.69 -5.25
CA ALA A 379 -18.97 -17.09 -4.85
C ALA A 379 -19.60 -18.07 -5.84
N TYR A 380 -19.39 -17.89 -7.14
CA TYR A 380 -19.90 -18.79 -8.17
C TYR A 380 -19.28 -20.18 -8.06
N LEU A 381 -17.96 -20.27 -7.87
CA LEU A 381 -17.26 -21.54 -7.68
C LEU A 381 -17.73 -22.26 -6.41
N PHE A 382 -18.04 -21.50 -5.35
CA PHE A 382 -18.57 -22.06 -4.11
C PHE A 382 -19.99 -22.61 -4.30
N GLU A 383 -20.93 -21.77 -4.73
CA GLU A 383 -22.37 -22.11 -4.75
C GLU A 383 -22.74 -23.07 -5.88
N PHE A 384 -22.14 -22.94 -7.07
CA PHE A 384 -22.54 -23.72 -8.24
C PHE A 384 -21.62 -24.91 -8.53
N HIS A 385 -20.32 -24.79 -8.23
CA HIS A 385 -19.35 -25.86 -8.47
C HIS A 385 -18.94 -26.63 -7.20
N GLY A 386 -19.39 -26.20 -6.02
CA GLY A 386 -19.08 -26.87 -4.76
C GLY A 386 -17.59 -26.85 -4.38
N VAL A 387 -16.80 -25.93 -4.96
CA VAL A 387 -15.38 -25.78 -4.63
C VAL A 387 -15.25 -24.97 -3.34
N ASP A 388 -14.47 -25.44 -2.38
CA ASP A 388 -14.23 -24.70 -1.12
C ASP A 388 -13.35 -23.46 -1.35
N THR A 389 -13.99 -22.37 -1.76
CA THR A 389 -13.40 -21.04 -1.91
C THR A 389 -13.75 -20.12 -0.74
N PHE A 390 -14.19 -20.67 0.40
CA PHE A 390 -14.79 -19.88 1.48
C PHE A 390 -13.83 -18.84 2.08
N PHE A 391 -12.57 -19.21 2.29
CA PHE A 391 -11.52 -18.28 2.72
C PHE A 391 -11.18 -17.23 1.63
N TYR A 392 -11.18 -17.63 0.36
CA TYR A 392 -10.92 -16.73 -0.76
C TYR A 392 -12.05 -15.70 -0.94
N MET A 393 -13.31 -16.09 -0.70
CA MET A 393 -14.44 -15.17 -0.63
C MET A 393 -14.25 -14.14 0.48
N TRP A 394 -13.79 -14.54 1.67
CA TRP A 394 -13.49 -13.59 2.74
C TRP A 394 -12.37 -12.62 2.36
N PHE A 395 -11.27 -13.12 1.77
CA PHE A 395 -10.17 -12.27 1.31
C PHE A 395 -10.62 -11.26 0.23
N THR A 396 -11.45 -11.69 -0.73
CA THR A 396 -12.00 -10.80 -1.75
C THR A 396 -13.01 -9.80 -1.17
N SER A 397 -13.73 -10.13 -0.08
CA SER A 397 -14.54 -9.15 0.68
C SER A 397 -13.68 -8.06 1.33
N LEU A 398 -12.49 -8.40 1.86
CA LEU A 398 -11.53 -7.41 2.36
C LEU A 398 -11.00 -6.51 1.23
N LEU A 399 -10.67 -7.10 0.08
CA LEU A 399 -10.27 -6.35 -1.11
C LEU A 399 -11.39 -5.38 -1.56
N PHE A 400 -12.64 -5.83 -1.57
CA PHE A 400 -13.80 -5.01 -1.89
C PHE A 400 -13.93 -3.83 -0.91
N LEU A 401 -13.81 -4.06 0.40
CA LEU A 401 -13.83 -2.98 1.40
C LEU A 401 -12.67 -1.98 1.19
N ALA A 402 -11.46 -2.47 0.91
CA ALA A 402 -10.30 -1.63 0.66
C ALA A 402 -10.49 -0.75 -0.58
N VAL A 403 -10.95 -1.32 -1.69
CA VAL A 403 -11.24 -0.59 -2.94
C VAL A 403 -12.31 0.49 -2.74
N ASN A 404 -13.42 0.18 -2.06
CA ASN A 404 -14.44 1.18 -1.79
C ASN A 404 -13.91 2.29 -0.87
N THR A 405 -13.08 1.96 0.12
CA THR A 405 -12.44 2.95 0.99
C THR A 405 -11.51 3.88 0.21
N LEU A 406 -10.72 3.34 -0.72
CA LEU A 406 -9.87 4.14 -1.63
C LEU A 406 -10.70 5.08 -2.51
N ILE A 407 -11.83 4.60 -3.06
CA ILE A 407 -12.74 5.43 -3.85
C ILE A 407 -13.31 6.56 -3.00
N ILE A 408 -13.76 6.28 -1.77
CA ILE A 408 -14.31 7.29 -0.85
C ILE A 408 -13.25 8.38 -0.54
N ILE A 409 -12.03 7.96 -0.21
CA ILE A 409 -10.92 8.89 0.08
C ILE A 409 -10.60 9.75 -1.15
N TYR A 410 -10.52 9.13 -2.33
CA TYR A 410 -10.24 9.85 -3.56
C TYR A 410 -11.35 10.87 -3.90
N LEU A 411 -12.63 10.50 -3.74
CA LEU A 411 -13.75 11.41 -3.93
C LEU A 411 -13.67 12.62 -2.97
N ILE A 412 -13.32 12.38 -1.70
CA ILE A 412 -13.13 13.45 -0.70
C ILE A 412 -12.02 14.42 -1.12
N GLN A 413 -10.87 13.91 -1.58
CA GLN A 413 -9.74 14.74 -2.02
C GLN A 413 -10.07 15.60 -3.25
N GLN A 414 -10.89 15.08 -4.16
CA GLN A 414 -11.24 15.78 -5.40
C GLN A 414 -12.46 16.69 -5.25
N HIS A 415 -13.01 16.84 -4.04
CA HIS A 415 -14.11 17.75 -3.74
C HIS A 415 -13.63 19.21 -3.69
N ILE A 416 -14.40 20.12 -4.27
CA ILE A 416 -14.02 21.54 -4.45
C ILE A 416 -13.68 22.24 -3.12
N TYR A 417 -14.39 21.93 -2.02
CA TYR A 417 -14.12 22.54 -0.72
C TYR A 417 -12.83 22.00 -0.09
N PHE A 418 -12.54 20.72 -0.28
CA PHE A 418 -11.30 20.12 0.21
C PHE A 418 -10.09 20.71 -0.54
N GLN A 419 -10.18 20.86 -1.87
CA GLN A 419 -9.14 21.52 -2.66
C GLN A 419 -8.89 22.98 -2.25
N LYS A 420 -9.92 23.71 -1.82
CA LYS A 420 -9.80 25.09 -1.34
C LYS A 420 -9.11 25.18 0.03
N LEU A 421 -9.44 24.25 0.94
CA LEU A 421 -8.77 24.10 2.24
C LEU A 421 -7.33 23.60 2.11
N GLU A 422 -7.06 22.68 1.18
CA GLU A 422 -5.71 22.22 0.87
C GLU A 422 -4.89 23.34 0.23
N TYR A 423 -5.47 24.18 -0.64
CA TYR A 423 -4.80 25.40 -1.16
C TYR A 423 -4.39 26.39 -0.05
N ASP A 424 -5.24 26.61 0.97
CA ASP A 424 -4.88 27.47 2.11
C ASP A 424 -3.89 26.80 3.09
N MET A 425 -3.92 25.46 3.21
CA MET A 425 -2.99 24.68 4.04
C MET A 425 -1.65 24.42 3.33
N THR A 426 -1.58 24.42 2.00
CA THR A 426 -0.36 24.11 1.21
C THR A 426 0.69 25.23 1.22
N LYS A 427 0.48 26.29 2.00
CA LYS A 427 1.59 27.12 2.49
C LYS A 427 2.45 26.40 3.54
N ASN A 428 1.98 25.27 4.10
CA ASN A 428 2.70 24.36 4.98
C ASN A 428 2.10 22.93 4.91
N TYR A 429 2.83 22.05 4.21
CA TYR A 429 2.62 20.59 4.11
C TYR A 429 1.50 20.09 3.17
N ASN A 430 1.94 19.40 2.11
CA ASN A 430 1.10 18.60 1.23
C ASN A 430 0.62 17.32 1.96
N PHE A 431 -0.63 17.32 2.40
CA PHE A 431 -1.29 16.15 3.01
C PHE A 431 -1.45 14.99 2.01
N LEU A 432 -1.60 15.29 0.71
CA LEU A 432 -1.54 14.30 -0.37
C LEU A 432 -0.18 13.58 -0.45
N ARG A 433 0.91 14.27 -0.09
CA ARG A 433 2.24 13.67 0.03
C ARG A 433 2.24 12.71 1.21
N LEU A 434 1.68 13.06 2.36
CA LEU A 434 1.65 12.20 3.56
C LEU A 434 0.92 10.85 3.34
N TYR A 435 -0.16 10.82 2.55
CA TYR A 435 -0.92 9.57 2.29
C TYR A 435 -0.32 8.74 1.15
N LEU A 436 0.22 9.38 0.11
CA LEU A 436 1.06 8.69 -0.87
C LEU A 436 2.35 8.18 -0.21
N THR A 437 2.91 8.93 0.74
CA THR A 437 4.03 8.54 1.62
C THR A 437 3.60 7.44 2.58
N PHE A 438 2.35 7.34 3.02
CA PHE A 438 1.89 6.20 3.84
C PHE A 438 1.73 4.91 3.02
N LEU A 439 1.27 5.02 1.77
CA LEU A 439 1.21 3.90 0.83
C LEU A 439 2.59 3.54 0.28
N LEU A 440 3.48 4.53 0.08
CA LEU A 440 4.89 4.35 -0.25
C LEU A 440 5.69 3.89 0.98
N LEU A 441 5.31 4.19 2.22
CA LEU A 441 5.94 3.66 3.45
C LEU A 441 5.73 2.15 3.57
N LEU A 442 4.71 1.61 2.89
CA LEU A 442 4.51 0.17 2.71
C LEU A 442 5.30 -0.42 1.52
N LEU A 443 5.96 0.42 0.71
CA LEU A 443 6.67 0.03 -0.52
C LEU A 443 8.15 0.50 -0.57
N SER A 444 8.56 1.45 0.26
CA SER A 444 9.88 2.08 0.22
C SER A 444 10.85 1.25 1.03
N MET A 445 11.94 0.84 0.39
CA MET A 445 12.91 -0.07 0.98
C MET A 445 14.31 0.55 0.96
N LEU A 446 15.04 0.35 2.05
CA LEU A 446 16.48 0.58 2.08
C LEU A 446 17.19 -0.71 1.67
N PHE A 447 17.97 -0.66 0.59
CA PHE A 447 18.74 -1.79 0.10
C PHE A 447 20.20 -1.67 0.52
N LEU A 448 20.75 -2.74 1.09
CA LEU A 448 22.17 -2.85 1.39
C LEU A 448 22.77 -3.87 0.41
N ILE A 449 23.60 -3.42 -0.53
CA ILE A 449 23.99 -4.22 -1.70
C ILE A 449 25.51 -4.41 -1.73
N GLY A 450 25.96 -5.65 -1.73
CA GLY A 450 27.36 -6.00 -1.94
C GLY A 450 27.76 -5.85 -3.40
N LEU A 451 28.84 -5.12 -3.66
CA LEU A 451 29.44 -4.95 -5.00
C LEU A 451 30.33 -6.12 -5.41
N GLY A 452 30.77 -6.96 -4.47
CA GLY A 452 31.82 -7.94 -4.73
C GLY A 452 33.21 -7.30 -4.61
N LEU A 453 34.24 -8.02 -5.07
CA LEU A 453 35.63 -7.71 -4.68
C LEU A 453 36.45 -6.98 -5.75
N GLY A 454 36.22 -7.25 -7.03
CA GLY A 454 37.05 -6.82 -8.15
C GLY A 454 36.45 -5.69 -8.97
N ASN A 455 35.54 -6.01 -9.89
CA ASN A 455 35.07 -5.07 -10.91
C ASN A 455 33.59 -4.70 -10.75
N VAL A 456 33.11 -3.73 -11.55
CA VAL A 456 31.69 -3.30 -11.54
C VAL A 456 30.73 -4.46 -11.86
N ASP A 457 31.20 -5.43 -12.64
CA ASP A 457 30.45 -6.60 -13.08
C ASP A 457 30.35 -7.69 -12.00
N ASP A 458 31.10 -7.58 -10.89
CA ASP A 458 31.01 -8.53 -9.77
C ASP A 458 29.72 -8.37 -8.96
N ILE A 459 28.97 -7.28 -9.18
CA ILE A 459 27.66 -7.11 -8.60
C ILE A 459 26.74 -8.23 -9.10
N THR A 460 25.96 -8.82 -8.18
CA THR A 460 24.97 -9.82 -8.58
C THR A 460 23.93 -9.22 -9.53
N MET A 461 23.38 -10.05 -10.43
CA MET A 461 22.26 -9.65 -11.30
C MET A 461 21.08 -9.07 -10.50
N ARG A 462 20.82 -9.62 -9.31
CA ARG A 462 19.81 -9.09 -8.38
C ARG A 462 20.19 -7.71 -7.86
N GLY A 463 21.44 -7.51 -7.46
CA GLY A 463 21.98 -6.22 -7.02
C GLY A 463 21.80 -5.16 -8.09
N LYS A 464 22.26 -5.43 -9.32
CA LYS A 464 22.10 -4.51 -10.46
C LYS A 464 20.64 -4.15 -10.73
N ALA A 465 19.76 -5.15 -10.79
CA ALA A 465 18.32 -4.93 -11.04
C ALA A 465 17.63 -4.07 -9.96
N VAL A 466 18.17 -4.08 -8.73
CA VAL A 466 17.67 -3.23 -7.64
C VAL A 466 18.25 -1.82 -7.74
N VAL A 467 19.54 -1.67 -8.01
CA VAL A 467 20.17 -0.35 -8.27
C VAL A 467 19.45 0.40 -9.39
N ASP A 468 19.07 -0.30 -10.46
CA ASP A 468 18.32 0.26 -11.60
C ASP A 468 16.94 0.79 -11.20
N LYS A 469 16.33 0.27 -10.11
CA LYS A 469 15.02 0.72 -9.59
C LYS A 469 15.11 1.83 -8.54
N CYS A 470 16.18 1.88 -7.74
CA CYS A 470 16.31 2.84 -6.64
C CYS A 470 16.37 4.30 -7.14
N SER A 471 15.79 5.23 -6.40
CA SER A 471 15.84 6.66 -6.74
C SER A 471 17.18 7.31 -6.39
N SER A 472 17.81 6.86 -5.31
CA SER A 472 19.12 7.35 -4.84
C SER A 472 20.07 6.17 -4.62
N VAL A 473 21.32 6.35 -5.05
CA VAL A 473 22.40 5.38 -4.91
C VAL A 473 23.52 6.00 -4.10
N TYR A 474 23.85 5.39 -2.97
CA TYR A 474 24.98 5.77 -2.12
C TYR A 474 26.09 4.74 -2.24
N LEU A 475 27.34 5.19 -2.21
CA LEU A 475 28.51 4.31 -2.16
C LEU A 475 29.26 4.56 -0.86
N GLU A 476 29.39 3.50 -0.05
CA GLU A 476 30.20 3.51 1.15
C GLU A 476 31.68 3.33 0.77
N THR A 477 32.55 4.20 1.31
CA THR A 477 33.95 4.35 0.82
C THR A 477 35.04 4.20 1.89
N TYR A 478 34.69 3.87 3.14
CA TYR A 478 35.63 3.81 4.27
C TYR A 478 35.93 2.39 4.77
N THR A 479 35.08 1.38 4.50
CA THR A 479 35.30 0.00 4.99
C THR A 479 36.24 -0.80 4.10
N SER A 480 36.29 -0.49 2.81
CA SER A 480 37.19 -1.12 1.85
C SER A 480 37.31 -0.25 0.60
N VAL A 481 38.28 -0.56 -0.26
CA VAL A 481 38.53 0.16 -1.51
C VAL A 481 38.08 -0.71 -2.67
N MET A 482 37.42 -0.08 -3.64
CA MET A 482 37.20 -0.68 -4.96
C MET A 482 38.53 -0.99 -5.65
N SER A 483 38.49 -1.80 -6.71
CA SER A 483 39.73 -2.10 -7.43
C SER A 483 40.50 -0.88 -7.89
N PHE A 484 41.82 -0.99 -7.89
CA PHE A 484 42.70 0.12 -8.21
C PHE A 484 42.49 0.52 -9.68
N GLY A 485 41.95 1.73 -9.89
CA GLY A 485 41.59 2.25 -11.21
C GLY A 485 40.08 2.41 -11.42
N LEU A 486 39.26 1.78 -10.57
CA LEU A 486 37.81 1.90 -10.60
C LEU A 486 37.39 3.19 -9.88
N ARG A 487 37.01 4.19 -10.69
CA ARG A 487 36.49 5.45 -10.16
C ARG A 487 34.98 5.38 -10.03
N ILE A 488 34.42 6.29 -9.21
CA ILE A 488 32.98 6.44 -9.08
C ILE A 488 32.33 6.65 -10.45
N GLU A 489 32.99 7.36 -11.38
CA GLU A 489 32.46 7.59 -12.74
C GLU A 489 32.25 6.29 -13.54
N SER A 490 33.02 5.24 -13.27
CA SER A 490 32.85 3.93 -13.93
C SER A 490 31.59 3.22 -13.44
N LEU A 491 31.29 3.31 -12.14
CA LEU A 491 30.02 2.81 -11.58
C LEU A 491 28.84 3.66 -12.07
N GLU A 492 28.99 4.98 -12.15
CA GLU A 492 27.94 5.86 -12.67
C GLU A 492 27.61 5.54 -14.13
N THR A 493 28.63 5.26 -14.94
CA THR A 493 28.45 4.83 -16.34
C THR A 493 27.78 3.46 -16.44
N PHE A 494 28.14 2.53 -15.55
CA PHE A 494 27.58 1.16 -15.56
C PHE A 494 26.10 1.11 -15.14
N PHE A 495 25.71 1.94 -14.17
CA PHE A 495 24.32 1.99 -13.67
C PHE A 495 23.45 3.08 -14.33
N ASP A 496 24.04 3.93 -15.18
CA ASP A 496 23.39 5.13 -15.74
C ASP A 496 22.74 6.01 -14.66
N LYS A 497 23.42 6.16 -13.52
CA LYS A 497 22.95 6.88 -12.34
C LYS A 497 24.05 7.64 -11.63
N LYS A 498 23.69 8.78 -11.06
CA LYS A 498 24.54 9.55 -10.14
C LYS A 498 24.74 8.78 -8.84
N ILE A 499 25.98 8.65 -8.39
CA ILE A 499 26.33 7.97 -7.14
C ILE A 499 26.80 9.00 -6.11
N LYS A 500 26.17 8.99 -4.93
CA LYS A 500 26.54 9.85 -3.80
C LYS A 500 27.58 9.13 -2.94
N GLU A 501 28.73 9.74 -2.73
CA GLU A 501 29.74 9.21 -1.82
C GLU A 501 29.26 9.35 -0.36
N ALA A 502 29.27 8.24 0.38
CA ALA A 502 28.96 8.18 1.80
C ALA A 502 30.21 7.82 2.59
N ASP A 503 30.80 8.82 3.25
CA ASP A 503 31.97 8.64 4.11
C ASP A 503 31.60 8.20 5.53
N ARG A 504 32.61 7.93 6.35
CA ARG A 504 32.40 7.49 7.73
C ARG A 504 31.52 8.44 8.55
N ILE A 505 31.65 9.75 8.34
CA ILE A 505 30.85 10.75 9.05
C ILE A 505 29.39 10.66 8.60
N MET A 506 29.14 10.53 7.30
CA MET A 506 27.79 10.33 6.76
C MET A 506 27.15 9.06 7.32
N ILE A 507 27.88 7.95 7.36
CA ILE A 507 27.35 6.64 7.75
C ILE A 507 27.21 6.48 9.27
N GLU A 508 28.14 7.00 10.07
CA GLU A 508 28.12 6.85 11.53
C GLU A 508 27.38 8.00 12.24
N THR A 509 27.44 9.24 11.71
CA THR A 509 26.90 10.44 12.39
C THR A 509 25.68 11.03 11.69
N ASN A 510 25.70 11.18 10.36
CA ASN A 510 24.63 11.85 9.60
C ASN A 510 23.68 10.88 8.88
N PHE A 511 23.57 9.64 9.37
CA PHE A 511 22.80 8.58 8.71
C PHE A 511 21.31 8.91 8.59
N ASP A 512 20.80 9.77 9.47
CA ASP A 512 19.43 10.27 9.44
C ASP A 512 19.07 10.90 8.09
N GLN A 513 20.03 11.51 7.38
CA GLN A 513 19.78 12.07 6.04
C GLN A 513 19.40 10.99 5.02
N ILE A 514 20.09 9.84 5.06
CA ILE A 514 19.79 8.69 4.19
C ILE A 514 18.46 8.05 4.61
N LEU A 515 18.18 7.99 5.91
CA LEU A 515 16.92 7.47 6.42
C LEU A 515 15.71 8.32 6.01
N GLU A 516 15.82 9.65 6.03
CA GLU A 516 14.75 10.53 5.56
C GLU A 516 14.49 10.39 4.05
N GLU A 517 15.55 10.19 3.23
CA GLU A 517 15.38 9.83 1.81
C GLU A 517 14.68 8.46 1.65
N ALA A 518 15.09 7.46 2.44
CA ALA A 518 14.55 6.11 2.41
C ALA A 518 13.10 5.99 2.92
N ARG A 519 12.57 7.01 3.60
CA ARG A 519 11.16 7.08 4.01
C ARG A 519 10.20 7.42 2.87
N VAL A 520 10.73 8.01 1.79
CA VAL A 520 9.90 8.54 0.70
C VAL A 520 10.17 7.87 -0.64
N ALA A 521 11.28 7.13 -0.77
CA ALA A 521 11.64 6.41 -1.99
C ALA A 521 12.62 5.25 -1.71
N ASP A 522 12.81 4.38 -2.70
CA ASP A 522 13.78 3.28 -2.63
C ASP A 522 15.21 3.81 -2.70
N VAL A 523 16.01 3.53 -1.67
CA VAL A 523 17.39 3.99 -1.57
C VAL A 523 18.29 2.76 -1.45
N CYS A 524 19.41 2.73 -2.19
CA CYS A 524 20.41 1.69 -2.01
C CYS A 524 21.75 2.25 -1.54
N ILE A 525 22.41 1.49 -0.67
CA ILE A 525 23.78 1.71 -0.23
C ILE A 525 24.62 0.56 -0.77
N LEU A 526 25.58 0.89 -1.60
CA LEU A 526 26.56 0.00 -2.20
C LEU A 526 27.74 -0.15 -1.24
N VAL A 527 28.12 -1.39 -0.96
CA VAL A 527 29.23 -1.76 -0.08
C VAL A 527 30.20 -2.64 -0.85
N VAL A 528 31.50 -2.36 -0.77
CA VAL A 528 32.53 -3.21 -1.38
C VAL A 528 32.58 -4.57 -0.67
N GLY A 529 32.59 -5.66 -1.43
CA GLY A 529 32.47 -7.02 -0.91
C GLY A 529 31.03 -7.40 -0.57
N ASP A 530 30.84 -7.97 0.62
CA ASP A 530 29.52 -8.31 1.17
C ASP A 530 29.15 -7.34 2.31
N PRO A 531 27.87 -6.92 2.42
CA PRO A 531 27.47 -5.95 3.43
C PRO A 531 27.79 -6.35 4.88
N PHE A 532 27.87 -7.65 5.20
CA PHE A 532 28.14 -8.15 6.56
C PHE A 532 29.44 -8.96 6.67
N GLY A 533 30.26 -8.99 5.63
CA GLY A 533 31.53 -9.73 5.66
C GLY A 533 32.41 -9.28 6.83
N ALA A 534 32.84 -8.02 6.86
CA ALA A 534 33.78 -7.54 7.88
C ALA A 534 33.51 -6.08 8.27
N THR A 535 32.25 -5.71 8.47
CA THR A 535 31.84 -4.30 8.62
C THR A 535 30.89 -4.08 9.81
N THR A 536 30.73 -2.82 10.21
CA THR A 536 29.78 -2.37 11.23
C THR A 536 28.39 -2.06 10.68
N HIS A 537 28.09 -2.42 9.43
CA HIS A 537 26.85 -2.06 8.74
C HIS A 537 25.58 -2.67 9.37
N ILE A 538 25.71 -3.61 10.31
CA ILE A 538 24.60 -4.05 11.16
C ILE A 538 23.92 -2.88 11.90
N ASN A 539 24.70 -1.84 12.27
CA ASN A 539 24.14 -0.64 12.90
C ASN A 539 23.22 0.13 11.94
N LEU A 540 23.51 0.16 10.65
CA LEU A 540 22.64 0.80 9.64
C LEU A 540 21.28 0.10 9.56
N VAL A 541 21.32 -1.24 9.54
CA VAL A 541 20.10 -2.06 9.53
C VAL A 541 19.29 -1.87 10.81
N LEU A 542 19.95 -1.80 11.98
CA LEU A 542 19.29 -1.56 13.25
C LEU A 542 18.68 -0.16 13.31
N SER A 543 19.38 0.87 12.84
CA SER A 543 18.87 2.25 12.79
C SER A 543 17.68 2.37 11.86
N ALA A 544 17.74 1.76 10.67
CA ALA A 544 16.61 1.74 9.73
C ALA A 544 15.39 0.98 10.30
N ARG A 545 15.61 -0.17 10.94
CA ARG A 545 14.52 -0.93 11.61
C ARG A 545 13.91 -0.16 12.78
N LYS A 546 14.72 0.54 13.59
CA LYS A 546 14.22 1.43 14.66
C LYS A 546 13.38 2.57 14.08
N ALA A 547 13.78 3.10 12.93
CA ALA A 547 13.02 4.08 12.16
C ALA A 547 11.81 3.48 11.39
N LYS A 548 11.53 2.18 11.54
CA LYS A 548 10.45 1.42 10.87
C LYS A 548 10.54 1.42 9.35
N ILE A 549 11.76 1.50 8.80
CA ILE A 549 12.01 1.39 7.36
C ILE A 549 12.34 -0.07 7.04
N PRO A 550 11.64 -0.71 6.08
CA PRO A 550 12.01 -2.04 5.60
C PRO A 550 13.41 -2.05 4.99
N VAL A 551 14.22 -3.06 5.33
CA VAL A 551 15.59 -3.20 4.82
C VAL A 551 15.73 -4.56 4.14
N GLU A 552 16.27 -4.55 2.92
CA GLU A 552 16.65 -5.77 2.20
C GLU A 552 18.17 -5.80 1.98
N ILE A 553 18.77 -6.96 2.23
CA ILE A 553 20.19 -7.18 2.04
C ILE A 553 20.40 -8.03 0.79
N ILE A 554 21.26 -7.56 -0.10
CA ILE A 554 21.71 -8.29 -1.28
C ILE A 554 23.17 -8.65 -1.06
N HIS A 555 23.39 -9.92 -0.79
CA HIS A 555 24.71 -10.49 -0.51
C HIS A 555 25.59 -10.57 -1.75
N ASN A 556 26.90 -10.63 -1.53
CA ASN A 556 27.89 -10.86 -2.59
C ASN A 556 29.14 -11.59 -2.05
N ALA A 557 30.17 -11.74 -2.88
CA ALA A 557 31.47 -12.26 -2.47
C ALA A 557 32.15 -11.35 -1.43
N SER A 558 32.76 -11.95 -0.42
CA SER A 558 33.54 -11.30 0.63
C SER A 558 34.96 -11.85 0.64
N ILE A 559 35.91 -11.11 1.21
CA ILE A 559 37.25 -11.63 1.44
C ILE A 559 37.21 -12.90 2.31
N ILE A 560 36.25 -12.98 3.24
CA ILE A 560 36.13 -14.07 4.20
C ILE A 560 35.88 -15.43 3.54
N ASN A 561 35.10 -15.48 2.46
CA ASN A 561 34.89 -16.71 1.70
C ASN A 561 35.87 -16.80 0.52
N ALA A 562 36.23 -15.68 -0.10
CA ALA A 562 37.13 -15.68 -1.25
C ALA A 562 38.55 -16.16 -0.91
N VAL A 563 39.00 -16.06 0.35
CA VAL A 563 40.29 -16.61 0.78
C VAL A 563 40.45 -18.11 0.50
N GLY A 564 39.35 -18.85 0.30
CA GLY A 564 39.41 -20.25 -0.12
C GLY A 564 40.19 -20.49 -1.42
N CYS A 565 40.41 -19.46 -2.24
CA CYS A 565 41.25 -19.54 -3.44
C CYS A 565 42.72 -19.90 -3.14
N CYS A 566 43.19 -19.77 -1.89
CA CYS A 566 44.52 -20.26 -1.48
C CYS A 566 44.55 -21.77 -1.17
N GLY A 567 43.42 -22.48 -1.28
CA GLY A 567 43.32 -23.93 -1.07
C GLY A 567 43.09 -24.37 0.37
N LEU A 568 43.14 -23.45 1.33
CA LEU A 568 42.77 -23.73 2.71
C LEU A 568 41.26 -23.95 2.83
N GLN A 569 40.87 -24.95 3.61
CA GLN A 569 39.47 -25.32 3.82
C GLN A 569 38.77 -24.28 4.68
N LEU A 570 37.72 -23.65 4.15
CA LEU A 570 37.01 -22.57 4.83
C LEU A 570 36.43 -22.97 6.20
N TYR A 571 35.99 -24.22 6.36
CA TYR A 571 35.47 -24.72 7.64
C TYR A 571 36.53 -24.91 8.73
N ARG A 572 37.83 -24.79 8.39
CA ARG A 572 38.95 -24.87 9.33
C ARG A 572 39.48 -23.49 9.74
N PHE A 573 38.82 -22.40 9.33
CA PHE A 573 39.12 -21.07 9.85
C PHE A 573 38.48 -20.85 11.22
N GLY A 574 39.26 -20.31 12.15
CA GLY A 574 38.81 -19.93 13.48
C GLY A 574 38.37 -18.47 13.56
N GLU A 575 38.54 -17.84 14.72
CA GLU A 575 38.20 -16.43 14.92
C GLU A 575 39.02 -15.53 13.97
N ILE A 576 38.33 -14.70 13.18
CA ILE A 576 38.94 -13.72 12.27
C ILE A 576 39.39 -12.51 13.08
N ILE A 577 40.57 -11.98 12.77
CA ILE A 577 41.19 -10.87 13.51
C ILE A 577 41.52 -9.69 12.60
N SER A 578 41.67 -8.50 13.18
CA SER A 578 42.16 -7.31 12.49
C SER A 578 43.51 -6.88 13.08
N VAL A 579 44.53 -6.76 12.24
CA VAL A 579 45.84 -6.20 12.61
C VAL A 579 45.82 -4.71 12.31
N VAL A 580 45.97 -3.90 13.36
CA VAL A 580 45.87 -2.44 13.30
C VAL A 580 47.24 -1.77 13.25
N PHE A 581 47.35 -0.59 12.63
CA PHE A 581 48.60 0.16 12.65
C PHE A 581 48.96 0.53 14.09
N TRP A 582 50.24 0.36 14.44
CA TRP A 582 50.80 0.91 15.65
C TRP A 582 51.08 2.40 15.50
N GLU A 583 50.83 3.13 16.58
CA GLU A 583 51.20 4.53 16.76
C GLU A 583 52.23 4.65 17.87
N GLU A 584 52.91 5.80 17.99
CA GLU A 584 54.02 6.00 18.94
C GLU A 584 53.65 5.64 20.38
N ASN A 585 52.41 5.95 20.79
CA ASN A 585 51.92 5.73 22.15
C ASN A 585 50.87 4.61 22.26
N TRP A 586 50.59 3.88 21.17
CA TRP A 586 49.54 2.86 21.14
C TRP A 586 49.95 1.68 20.26
N LYS A 587 50.41 0.62 20.93
CA LYS A 587 50.82 -0.66 20.32
C LYS A 587 49.94 -1.81 20.82
N PRO A 588 48.70 -1.96 20.33
CA PRO A 588 47.85 -3.08 20.71
C PRO A 588 48.40 -4.41 20.20
N ASP A 589 48.31 -5.44 21.03
CA ASP A 589 48.75 -6.81 20.75
C ASP A 589 47.61 -7.85 20.95
N SER A 590 46.40 -7.39 21.29
CA SER A 590 45.26 -8.24 21.67
C SER A 590 44.87 -9.29 20.62
N TYR A 591 45.10 -8.97 19.34
CA TYR A 591 44.86 -9.88 18.22
C TYR A 591 45.83 -11.08 18.20
N TYR A 592 47.03 -10.96 18.77
CA TYR A 592 48.00 -12.05 18.87
C TYR A 592 47.49 -13.20 19.75
N HIS A 593 46.80 -12.87 20.85
CA HIS A 593 46.18 -13.88 21.72
C HIS A 593 45.14 -14.73 20.96
N LYS A 594 44.36 -14.11 20.08
CA LYS A 594 43.35 -14.82 19.27
C LYS A 594 43.98 -15.76 18.25
N ILE A 595 45.07 -15.32 17.59
CA ILE A 595 45.87 -16.19 16.70
C ILE A 595 46.40 -17.39 17.50
N LYS A 596 46.89 -17.17 18.72
CA LYS A 596 47.37 -18.24 19.61
C LYS A 596 46.28 -19.27 19.91
N GLU A 597 45.06 -18.83 20.22
CA GLU A 597 43.94 -19.72 20.53
C GLU A 597 43.48 -20.53 19.31
N ASN A 598 43.38 -19.91 18.13
CA ASN A 598 43.07 -20.65 16.90
C ASN A 598 44.14 -21.70 16.59
N LYS A 599 45.41 -21.33 16.68
CA LYS A 599 46.53 -22.22 16.37
C LYS A 599 46.64 -23.40 17.33
N LYS A 600 46.37 -23.21 18.63
CA LYS A 600 46.26 -24.31 19.61
C LYS A 600 45.18 -25.32 19.27
N ARG A 601 44.11 -24.89 18.58
CA ARG A 601 42.99 -25.74 18.14
C ARG A 601 43.18 -26.29 16.72
N GLY A 602 44.33 -26.04 16.08
CA GLY A 602 44.60 -26.47 14.71
C GLY A 602 43.81 -25.69 13.64
N LEU A 603 43.24 -24.53 13.98
CA LEU A 603 42.44 -23.69 13.07
C LEU A 603 43.30 -22.62 12.38
N HIS A 604 42.99 -22.32 11.11
CA HIS A 604 43.59 -21.22 10.38
C HIS A 604 43.04 -19.87 10.87
N THR A 605 43.87 -18.83 10.87
CA THR A 605 43.45 -17.48 11.24
C THR A 605 43.53 -16.57 10.03
N LEU A 606 42.40 -16.00 9.62
CA LEU A 606 42.38 -14.89 8.68
C LEU A 606 42.62 -13.58 9.43
N CYS A 607 43.68 -12.88 9.01
CA CYS A 607 44.10 -11.59 9.54
C CYS A 607 43.75 -10.50 8.51
N LEU A 608 42.70 -9.75 8.78
CA LEU A 608 42.35 -8.54 8.05
C LEU A 608 43.35 -7.45 8.42
N LEU A 609 43.79 -6.67 7.43
CA LEU A 609 44.84 -5.67 7.62
C LEU A 609 44.25 -4.26 7.60
N ASP A 610 44.78 -3.39 8.45
CA ASP A 610 44.23 -2.06 8.70
C ASP A 610 44.14 -1.17 7.45
N ILE A 611 43.09 -0.35 7.43
CA ILE A 611 42.82 0.64 6.39
C ILE A 611 42.58 1.98 7.08
N LYS A 612 43.47 2.94 6.85
CA LYS A 612 43.37 4.30 7.37
C LYS A 612 43.05 5.26 6.22
N THR A 613 41.77 5.61 6.06
CA THR A 613 41.26 6.54 5.04
C THR A 613 40.64 7.78 5.69
N LYS A 614 40.89 8.97 5.15
CA LYS A 614 40.34 10.25 5.65
C LYS A 614 40.62 10.51 7.14
N GLU A 615 41.84 10.21 7.62
CA GLU A 615 42.27 10.59 8.98
C GLU A 615 42.64 12.08 9.03
N GLN A 616 42.22 12.78 10.09
CA GLN A 616 42.72 14.13 10.40
C GLN A 616 43.93 14.01 11.32
N SER A 617 44.95 14.86 11.13
CA SER A 617 46.01 14.96 12.13
C SER A 617 45.43 15.48 13.46
N ILE A 618 46.00 15.06 14.59
CA ILE A 618 45.58 15.52 15.93
C ILE A 618 45.59 17.06 15.98
N GLU A 619 46.56 17.69 15.32
CA GLU A 619 46.69 19.13 15.21
C GLU A 619 45.53 19.78 14.41
N ASN A 620 45.13 19.17 13.28
CA ASN A 620 44.02 19.66 12.47
C ASN A 620 42.67 19.45 13.16
N LEU A 621 42.52 18.34 13.89
CA LEU A 621 41.34 18.03 14.70
C LEU A 621 41.19 19.03 15.86
N MET A 622 42.27 19.35 16.58
CA MET A 622 42.29 20.37 17.64
C MET A 622 42.03 21.79 17.12
N LYS A 623 42.39 22.08 15.86
CA LYS A 623 42.19 23.39 15.22
C LYS A 623 40.91 23.49 14.38
N GLY A 624 40.07 22.44 14.36
CA GLY A 624 38.82 22.41 13.60
C GLY A 624 38.99 22.51 12.07
N ARG A 625 40.13 22.11 11.52
CA ARG A 625 40.40 22.16 10.07
C ARG A 625 40.06 20.83 9.42
N ASN A 626 39.27 20.87 8.35
CA ASN A 626 38.90 19.69 7.55
C ASN A 626 40.00 19.32 6.54
N GLU A 627 41.22 19.07 7.02
CA GLU A 627 42.36 18.64 6.22
C GLU A 627 42.72 17.19 6.56
N PHE A 628 42.60 16.30 5.57
CA PHE A 628 42.79 14.86 5.72
C PHE A 628 44.13 14.37 5.19
N LEU A 629 44.72 13.40 5.88
CA LEU A 629 45.94 12.71 5.47
C LEU A 629 45.68 11.76 4.30
N LYS A 630 46.74 11.44 3.55
CA LYS A 630 46.67 10.45 2.47
C LYS A 630 46.28 9.07 3.02
N PRO A 631 45.44 8.30 2.29
CA PRO A 631 45.08 6.93 2.69
C PRO A 631 46.31 6.03 2.87
N ARG A 632 46.30 5.24 3.94
CA ARG A 632 47.32 4.23 4.24
C ARG A 632 46.68 2.86 4.35
N TYR A 633 47.31 1.87 3.74
CA TYR A 633 46.86 0.48 3.75
C TYR A 633 47.97 -0.41 4.29
N MET A 634 47.66 -1.22 5.28
CA MET A 634 48.67 -2.09 5.88
C MET A 634 49.03 -3.23 4.93
N THR A 635 50.34 -3.46 4.76
CA THR A 635 50.86 -4.54 3.92
C THR A 635 51.08 -5.83 4.73
N CYS A 636 51.10 -7.00 4.06
CA CYS A 636 51.47 -8.27 4.71
C CYS A 636 52.84 -8.17 5.40
N ALA A 637 53.81 -7.51 4.78
CA ALA A 637 55.15 -7.29 5.34
C ALA A 637 55.12 -6.50 6.66
N GLN A 638 54.32 -5.44 6.74
CA GLN A 638 54.13 -4.66 7.97
C GLN A 638 53.41 -5.47 9.06
N ALA A 639 52.33 -6.17 8.69
CA ALA A 639 51.57 -7.00 9.62
C ALA A 639 52.43 -8.11 10.24
N VAL A 640 53.22 -8.81 9.41
CA VAL A 640 54.16 -9.84 9.85
C VAL A 640 55.27 -9.24 10.73
N SER A 641 55.76 -8.05 10.40
CA SER A 641 56.76 -7.36 11.24
C SER A 641 56.22 -7.08 12.64
N GLN A 642 54.99 -6.57 12.77
CA GLN A 642 54.37 -6.35 14.08
C GLN A 642 54.14 -7.66 14.85
N LEU A 643 53.64 -8.71 14.18
CA LEU A 643 53.43 -10.01 14.82
C LEU A 643 54.73 -10.64 15.33
N LEU A 644 55.84 -10.47 14.61
CA LEU A 644 57.16 -10.94 15.04
C LEU A 644 57.72 -10.09 16.20
N GLU A 645 57.48 -8.78 16.21
CA GLU A 645 57.89 -7.91 17.35
C GLU A 645 57.14 -8.32 18.62
N ILE A 646 55.82 -8.56 18.56
CA ILE A 646 55.04 -9.09 19.70
C ILE A 646 55.59 -10.45 20.17
N ALA A 647 55.96 -11.33 19.23
CA ALA A 647 56.55 -12.63 19.57
C ALA A 647 57.92 -12.50 20.25
N GLU A 648 58.75 -11.54 19.83
CA GLU A 648 60.04 -11.24 20.47
C GLU A 648 59.85 -10.64 21.87
N GLU A 649 58.87 -9.75 22.05
CA GLU A 649 58.50 -9.20 23.37
C GLU A 649 58.01 -10.30 24.33
N GLN A 650 57.14 -11.22 23.88
CA GLN A 650 56.71 -12.37 24.70
C GLN A 650 57.88 -13.25 25.11
N LYS A 651 58.84 -13.48 24.20
CA LYS A 651 60.05 -14.26 24.49
C LYS A 651 60.94 -13.56 25.52
N GLN A 652 61.08 -12.24 25.45
CA GLN A 652 61.81 -11.44 26.45
C GLN A 652 61.11 -11.47 27.82
N ALA A 653 59.77 -11.51 27.84
CA ALA A 653 58.97 -11.65 29.04
C ALA A 653 58.93 -13.08 29.63
N GLY A 654 59.67 -14.04 29.05
CA GLY A 654 59.79 -15.41 29.55
C GLY A 654 58.68 -16.37 29.09
N PHE A 655 57.83 -15.97 28.13
CA PHE A 655 56.81 -16.84 27.53
C PHE A 655 57.29 -17.45 26.21
N GLU A 656 56.88 -18.69 25.92
CA GLU A 656 57.16 -19.30 24.62
C GLU A 656 56.23 -18.70 23.54
N PRO A 657 56.77 -18.04 22.50
CA PRO A 657 55.95 -17.43 21.45
C PRO A 657 55.40 -18.50 20.51
N ILE A 658 54.10 -18.41 20.21
CA ILE A 658 53.44 -19.34 19.29
C ILE A 658 53.80 -19.09 17.81
N LEU A 659 54.22 -17.85 17.50
CA LEU A 659 54.69 -17.45 16.18
C LEU A 659 56.20 -17.25 16.22
N THR A 660 56.88 -17.69 15.17
CA THR A 660 58.32 -17.59 15.01
C THR A 660 58.66 -17.15 13.59
N LYS A 661 59.92 -16.77 13.36
CA LYS A 661 60.43 -16.40 12.02
C LYS A 661 60.21 -17.51 10.97
N THR A 662 60.19 -18.78 11.38
CA THR A 662 59.96 -19.95 10.52
C THR A 662 58.49 -20.34 10.38
N THR A 663 57.58 -19.67 11.10
CA THR A 663 56.14 -19.96 10.99
C THR A 663 55.67 -19.66 9.57
N LEU A 664 54.94 -20.58 8.97
CA LEU A 664 54.40 -20.43 7.62
C LEU A 664 53.19 -19.48 7.64
N CYS A 665 53.04 -18.70 6.58
CA CYS A 665 51.94 -17.77 6.39
C CYS A 665 51.55 -17.68 4.90
N VAL A 666 50.32 -17.25 4.64
CA VAL A 666 49.83 -16.99 3.28
C VAL A 666 49.53 -15.51 3.15
N GLY A 667 50.25 -14.83 2.27
CA GLY A 667 49.97 -13.46 1.86
C GLY A 667 48.95 -13.48 0.73
N LEU A 668 47.90 -12.69 0.88
CA LEU A 668 46.85 -12.50 -0.11
C LEU A 668 46.82 -11.04 -0.51
N ALA A 669 46.86 -10.75 -1.80
CA ALA A 669 46.72 -9.41 -2.33
C ALA A 669 45.68 -9.38 -3.45
N ARG A 670 44.77 -8.41 -3.37
CA ARG A 670 43.80 -8.09 -4.42
C ARG A 670 42.99 -9.31 -4.85
N ILE A 671 42.49 -10.06 -3.87
CA ILE A 671 41.70 -11.27 -4.13
C ILE A 671 40.44 -10.89 -4.92
N GLY A 672 40.20 -11.59 -6.03
CA GLY A 672 39.11 -11.30 -6.96
C GLY A 672 39.43 -10.27 -8.05
N TRP A 673 40.66 -9.73 -8.11
CA TRP A 673 41.09 -8.81 -9.17
C TRP A 673 41.92 -9.55 -10.22
N ASP A 674 42.04 -9.00 -11.42
CA ASP A 674 42.84 -9.58 -12.52
C ASP A 674 44.32 -9.77 -12.14
N ASN A 675 44.85 -8.92 -11.26
CA ASN A 675 46.22 -8.98 -10.77
C ASN A 675 46.33 -9.52 -9.33
N GLN A 676 45.39 -10.38 -8.92
CA GLN A 676 45.42 -11.14 -7.68
C GLN A 676 46.79 -11.81 -7.48
N LYS A 677 47.34 -11.73 -6.27
CA LYS A 677 48.61 -12.37 -5.92
C LYS A 677 48.47 -13.14 -4.60
N ILE A 678 48.86 -14.42 -4.62
CA ILE A 678 48.89 -15.30 -3.47
C ILE A 678 50.34 -15.76 -3.30
N VAL A 679 50.86 -15.69 -2.08
CA VAL A 679 52.22 -16.12 -1.76
C VAL A 679 52.19 -16.97 -0.49
N PHE A 680 52.76 -18.17 -0.56
CA PHE A 680 52.97 -19.04 0.60
C PHE A 680 54.46 -19.09 0.95
N CYS A 681 54.83 -18.63 2.15
CA CYS A 681 56.22 -18.60 2.60
C CYS A 681 56.31 -18.52 4.13
N SER A 682 57.53 -18.48 4.66
CA SER A 682 57.75 -18.20 6.09
C SER A 682 57.48 -16.73 6.42
N MET A 683 57.19 -16.43 7.69
CA MET A 683 57.02 -15.05 8.18
C MET A 683 58.30 -14.22 7.95
N GLN A 684 59.49 -14.81 8.06
CA GLN A 684 60.73 -14.10 7.78
C GLN A 684 60.81 -13.64 6.31
N GLU A 685 60.39 -14.47 5.37
CA GLU A 685 60.38 -14.13 3.94
C GLU A 685 59.28 -13.10 3.65
N MET A 686 58.08 -13.29 4.20
CA MET A 686 56.93 -12.38 3.97
C MET A 686 57.23 -10.93 4.36
N ARG A 687 58.12 -10.71 5.34
CA ARG A 687 58.59 -9.37 5.74
C ARG A 687 59.26 -8.58 4.60
N HIS A 688 59.80 -9.28 3.60
CA HIS A 688 60.57 -8.69 2.51
C HIS A 688 59.89 -8.84 1.14
N ILE A 689 58.78 -9.59 1.06
CA ILE A 689 58.06 -9.81 -0.19
C ILE A 689 57.16 -8.62 -0.51
N ASP A 690 57.35 -8.06 -1.70
CA ASP A 690 56.41 -7.08 -2.25
C ASP A 690 55.19 -7.81 -2.84
N MET A 691 54.06 -7.64 -2.17
CA MET A 691 52.76 -8.16 -2.60
C MET A 691 52.07 -7.23 -3.62
N GLY A 692 52.65 -6.06 -3.89
CA GLY A 692 52.13 -5.04 -4.78
C GLY A 692 51.19 -4.06 -4.07
N PRO A 693 50.32 -3.36 -4.82
CA PRO A 693 49.37 -2.40 -4.26
C PRO A 693 48.26 -3.06 -3.42
N PRO A 694 47.61 -2.32 -2.50
CA PRO A 694 46.51 -2.83 -1.68
C PRO A 694 45.31 -3.34 -2.52
N LEU A 695 44.40 -4.14 -1.97
CA LEU A 695 44.26 -4.54 -0.56
C LEU A 695 44.94 -5.87 -0.24
N HIS A 696 45.49 -5.96 0.98
CA HIS A 696 46.20 -7.14 1.47
C HIS A 696 45.45 -7.82 2.61
N SER A 697 45.60 -9.14 2.73
CA SER A 697 45.16 -9.95 3.86
C SER A 697 46.24 -10.99 4.16
N LEU A 698 46.35 -11.42 5.41
CA LEU A 698 47.33 -12.41 5.84
C LEU A 698 46.60 -13.60 6.44
N ILE A 699 47.05 -14.81 6.16
CA ILE A 699 46.57 -16.01 6.85
C ILE A 699 47.71 -16.64 7.61
N ILE A 700 47.44 -16.99 8.87
CA ILE A 700 48.31 -17.83 9.69
C ILE A 700 47.66 -19.22 9.75
N PRO A 701 48.18 -20.22 9.03
CA PRO A 701 47.63 -21.56 9.09
C PRO A 701 47.79 -22.21 10.47
N GLY A 702 46.74 -22.92 10.90
CA GLY A 702 46.81 -23.95 11.93
C GLY A 702 47.40 -25.25 11.38
N ASP A 703 46.77 -26.39 11.67
CA ASP A 703 47.24 -27.69 11.18
C ASP A 703 46.87 -27.84 9.71
N LEU A 704 47.81 -28.20 8.84
CA LEU A 704 47.56 -28.36 7.41
C LEU A 704 47.21 -29.81 7.07
N HIS A 705 46.09 -30.00 6.38
CA HIS A 705 45.81 -31.27 5.72
C HIS A 705 46.80 -31.49 4.56
N PRO A 706 47.22 -32.72 4.24
CA PRO A 706 48.17 -32.97 3.14
C PRO A 706 47.77 -32.32 1.81
N LEU A 707 46.47 -32.34 1.46
CA LEU A 707 45.94 -31.68 0.27
C LEU A 707 46.01 -30.14 0.34
N GLU A 708 45.79 -29.55 1.51
CA GLU A 708 45.93 -28.10 1.71
C GLU A 708 47.38 -27.68 1.52
N LEU A 709 48.32 -28.45 2.08
CA LEU A 709 49.75 -28.22 1.91
C LEU A 709 50.19 -28.37 0.46
N GLU A 710 49.77 -29.44 -0.23
CA GLU A 710 50.08 -29.68 -1.63
C GLU A 710 49.59 -28.53 -2.53
N PHE A 711 48.37 -28.02 -2.28
CA PHE A 711 47.86 -26.88 -3.03
C PHE A 711 48.61 -25.58 -2.69
N LEU A 712 48.93 -25.34 -1.42
CA LEU A 712 49.72 -24.18 -0.99
C LEU A 712 51.14 -24.19 -1.57
N GLU A 713 51.74 -25.37 -1.73
CA GLU A 713 53.06 -25.53 -2.36
C GLU A 713 53.07 -25.00 -3.81
N SER A 714 51.93 -24.96 -4.51
CA SER A 714 51.84 -24.36 -5.85
C SER A 714 52.04 -22.84 -5.85
N PHE A 715 51.89 -22.16 -4.71
CA PHE A 715 52.10 -20.72 -4.54
C PHE A 715 53.47 -20.38 -3.91
N LEU A 716 54.38 -21.36 -3.81
CA LEU A 716 55.72 -21.13 -3.31
C LEU A 716 56.47 -20.19 -4.26
N THR A 717 56.85 -19.03 -3.74
CA THR A 717 57.75 -18.14 -4.48
C THR A 717 59.17 -18.62 -4.23
N VAL A 718 59.75 -19.23 -5.26
CA VAL A 718 61.14 -19.70 -5.26
C VAL A 718 62.08 -18.49 -5.32
N LEU A 719 62.36 -17.86 -4.17
CA LEU A 719 63.56 -17.03 -4.02
C LEU A 719 64.76 -17.97 -3.80
N ILE A 720 65.18 -18.68 -4.85
CA ILE A 720 66.47 -19.39 -4.84
C ILE A 720 67.56 -18.36 -5.15
N ALA A 721 68.18 -17.88 -4.09
CA ALA A 721 69.63 -17.97 -3.92
C ALA A 721 69.90 -18.00 -2.41
N ASP A 722 70.38 -19.14 -1.93
CA ASP A 722 70.94 -19.34 -0.58
C ASP A 722 70.01 -19.46 0.63
N TYR A 723 69.04 -20.38 0.68
CA TYR A 723 68.59 -20.92 1.98
C TYR A 723 68.11 -22.39 1.87
N LYS A 724 68.97 -23.33 2.32
CA LYS A 724 68.68 -24.77 2.53
C LYS A 724 67.61 -25.16 3.59
N PRO A 725 67.16 -24.32 4.56
CA PRO A 725 66.26 -24.80 5.61
C PRO A 725 64.77 -24.90 5.20
N PHE A 726 64.34 -24.38 4.05
CA PHE A 726 62.91 -24.42 3.68
C PHE A 726 62.42 -25.85 3.35
N CYS A 727 63.20 -26.63 2.60
CA CYS A 727 62.93 -28.05 2.37
C CYS A 727 62.97 -28.88 3.67
N ILE A 728 63.79 -28.47 4.65
CA ILE A 728 63.88 -29.13 5.96
C ILE A 728 62.62 -28.85 6.78
N ILE A 729 62.10 -27.61 6.77
CA ILE A 729 60.88 -27.22 7.50
C ILE A 729 59.67 -27.99 6.98
N ILE A 730 59.49 -28.10 5.66
CA ILE A 730 58.39 -28.91 5.07
C ILE A 730 58.58 -30.40 5.38
N SER A 731 59.82 -30.91 5.37
CA SER A 731 60.09 -32.31 5.74
C SER A 731 59.85 -32.60 7.23
N GLN A 732 60.14 -31.64 8.12
CA GLN A 732 59.87 -31.73 9.55
C GLN A 732 58.37 -31.64 9.84
N PHE A 733 57.64 -30.79 9.10
CA PHE A 733 56.18 -30.71 9.19
C PHE A 733 55.49 -31.99 8.68
N LYS A 734 55.96 -32.57 7.56
CA LYS A 734 55.50 -33.89 7.08
C LYS A 734 55.74 -35.01 8.10
N ASN A 735 56.78 -34.90 8.92
CA ASN A 735 57.08 -35.88 9.98
C ASN A 735 56.28 -35.65 11.27
N SER A 736 55.86 -34.43 11.59
CA SER A 736 55.06 -34.12 12.79
C SER A 736 53.55 -34.35 12.65
N VAL A 737 53.01 -34.48 11.43
CA VAL A 737 51.58 -34.79 11.18
C VAL A 737 51.27 -36.31 11.30
N LYS A 738 52.29 -37.18 11.27
CA LYS A 738 52.12 -38.65 11.35
C LYS A 738 51.50 -39.23 12.65
N PRO A 739 51.56 -38.62 13.86
CA PRO A 739 51.03 -39.27 15.05
C PRO A 739 49.55 -38.95 15.37
N VAL A 740 48.87 -38.06 14.65
CA VAL A 740 47.49 -37.64 14.99
C VAL A 740 46.42 -38.62 14.48
N PHE A 741 46.75 -39.53 13.56
CA PHE A 741 45.79 -40.46 12.95
C PHE A 741 45.60 -41.81 13.69
N ALA A 742 46.15 -41.98 14.89
CA ALA A 742 45.94 -43.21 15.69
C ALA A 742 44.73 -43.15 16.65
N ARG A 743 43.89 -42.10 16.59
CA ARG A 743 42.76 -41.91 17.53
C ARG A 743 41.43 -41.51 16.87
N VAL A 744 41.17 -41.91 15.63
CA VAL A 744 39.79 -42.06 15.12
C VAL A 744 39.78 -43.16 14.06
N THR A 745 39.53 -44.39 14.49
CA THR A 745 38.92 -45.47 13.70
C THR A 745 37.86 -46.10 14.56
#